data_AF-A0A959RFP9-F1
#
_entry.id   AF-A0A959RFP9-F1
#
_cell.length_a   1.000
_cell.length_b   1.000
_cell.length_c   1.000
_cell.angle_alpha   90.00
_cell.angle_beta   90.00
_cell.angle_gamma   90.00
#
_symmetry.space_group_name_H-M   'P 1'
#
loop_
_entity.id
_entity.type
_entity.pdbx_description
1 polymer ?
#
loop_
_entity_poly.entity_id
_entity_poly.type
_entity_poly.pdbx_seq_one_letter_code
_entity_poly.pdbx_strand_id
1 'polypeptide(L)'
;MAFAANELFRSIANGNWNSTSTWEMSTNGGSLWFAATSTPTNLSSTITINNTVTVTENVTADQIILSGGSDLSIASGITLTYPGNGGSILVSGNSISGAGTFRIEGSFFLDLRPNGVFSAGLRVASGTIIATSGASPYIGRLYGPVTVDSGAILSPSMTGNVIVYALEIYGNVINNGTLTAGGGNNTNRNKYIRFKGEEFVNNGAVTVFTIILDTNTTISGAGTFTPYRIYIDSNGSVTMLSDMTFSPGNDFHFISGGTLNPNGYTLNFTSATLTLNSGSTITNSGLIRTQNTVNLNLRAGSNFNAPLNVNTGLTNATDFSSPYVGRLYGPVTVDAGATLAPTLTGNVIVYGLEIYGNVINNGTLTAGGGNNTNLNKYIIFKGGEFVNNGTVSVFTISLDTNINISGAGTFTPYRIYVGANGNATMLSDMTFSPALELHFISGGMLNPNGNTLNFTSGTLQLNNGAIIANSGLFRTQNTVNLNLRAGSNFNAPLRVSSGLTNATDYSTPYVGRLYGPVTVDTGATLAPTMTGGTIVYHLEYYGNVTNNGTLTAGGFNNTQFLKSMRFKCPVFVNNGLLSVLTVNLDTNLTLSGTGSFTTNVNILSNRNVTLTSDHQFSSAIINSGSTFTISNSRAKFTASNPILQNGSFITTNSKVEYNGTVLQTISSANINYNGLIINNPAGAILTGSFTIPDTLSFISGDLNLNGNNITFMPDAYLNETPGNLVFGNTGFLVTTRTLGAPSALNVAGFGALLTSSSSLGSTEIKRGHTVQNGLNGGTSIKRYYDITPANNTGLNASL
;
A
#
# COMPACT_ATOMS: atom_id res chain seq x y z
N MET A 1 -60.52 -67.19 -27.18
CA MET A 1 -59.15 -67.74 -27.29
C MET A 1 -58.27 -66.88 -26.40
N ALA A 2 -57.55 -67.49 -25.47
CA ALA A 2 -56.77 -66.79 -24.46
C ALA A 2 -55.47 -66.23 -25.07
N PHE A 3 -55.24 -64.94 -24.86
CA PHE A 3 -54.03 -64.23 -25.28
C PHE A 3 -52.80 -64.79 -24.57
N ALA A 4 -51.75 -65.09 -25.33
CA ALA A 4 -50.46 -65.45 -24.76
C ALA A 4 -49.60 -64.19 -24.71
N ALA A 5 -48.94 -63.95 -23.57
CA ALA A 5 -47.74 -63.11 -23.53
C ALA A 5 -46.79 -63.59 -24.65
N ASN A 6 -46.16 -62.66 -25.38
CA ASN A 6 -45.23 -62.89 -26.51
C ASN A 6 -45.76 -62.73 -27.95
N GLU A 7 -46.86 -62.01 -28.19
CA GLU A 7 -47.30 -61.65 -29.55
C GLU A 7 -46.35 -60.59 -30.18
N LEU A 8 -46.00 -60.77 -31.46
CA LEU A 8 -45.26 -59.79 -32.24
C LEU A 8 -46.24 -58.82 -32.90
N PHE A 9 -45.89 -57.54 -32.96
CA PHE A 9 -46.70 -56.51 -33.63
C PHE A 9 -45.90 -55.78 -34.68
N ARG A 10 -46.54 -55.40 -35.80
CA ARG A 10 -45.98 -54.40 -36.71
C ARG A 10 -47.04 -53.46 -37.25
N SER A 11 -46.69 -52.19 -37.40
CA SER A 11 -47.63 -51.20 -37.95
C SER A 11 -47.82 -51.42 -39.45
N ILE A 12 -49.06 -51.32 -39.94
CA ILE A 12 -49.41 -51.49 -41.37
C ILE A 12 -49.89 -50.21 -42.05
N ALA A 13 -50.25 -49.20 -41.27
CA ALA A 13 -50.70 -47.90 -41.76
C ALA A 13 -50.34 -46.80 -40.76
N ASN A 14 -50.42 -45.54 -41.20
CA ASN A 14 -50.38 -44.41 -40.27
C ASN A 14 -51.61 -44.43 -39.36
N GLY A 15 -51.45 -44.14 -38.06
CA GLY A 15 -52.59 -44.05 -37.16
C GLY A 15 -52.25 -44.06 -35.67
N ASN A 16 -53.28 -44.14 -34.83
CA ASN A 16 -53.13 -44.08 -33.38
C ASN A 16 -52.61 -45.40 -32.81
N TRP A 17 -51.71 -45.34 -31.81
CA TRP A 17 -51.19 -46.51 -31.11
C TRP A 17 -52.31 -47.42 -30.59
N ASN A 18 -53.36 -46.80 -30.01
CA ASN A 18 -54.49 -47.52 -29.42
C ASN A 18 -55.58 -47.95 -30.44
N SER A 19 -55.32 -47.85 -31.75
CA SER A 19 -56.21 -48.38 -32.78
C SER A 19 -55.70 -49.72 -33.29
N THR A 20 -56.53 -50.77 -33.23
CA THR A 20 -56.17 -52.08 -33.82
C THR A 20 -55.97 -52.00 -35.33
N SER A 21 -56.58 -51.04 -36.02
CA SER A 21 -56.39 -50.80 -37.46
C SER A 21 -54.97 -50.36 -37.84
N THR A 22 -54.18 -49.91 -36.87
CA THR A 22 -52.78 -49.48 -37.08
C THR A 22 -51.84 -50.68 -37.14
N TRP A 23 -52.24 -51.82 -36.58
CA TRP A 23 -51.36 -52.96 -36.32
C TRP A 23 -51.82 -54.24 -37.03
N GLU A 24 -50.84 -55.04 -37.44
CA GLU A 24 -51.03 -56.49 -37.59
C GLU A 24 -50.20 -57.22 -36.53
N MET A 25 -50.65 -58.40 -36.12
CA MET A 25 -50.03 -59.20 -35.07
C MET A 25 -49.65 -60.59 -35.57
N SER A 26 -48.67 -61.20 -34.92
CA SER A 26 -48.21 -62.56 -35.20
C SER A 26 -48.04 -63.34 -33.90
N THR A 27 -48.65 -64.52 -33.83
CA THR A 27 -48.53 -65.47 -32.69
C THR A 27 -47.53 -66.60 -32.95
N ASN A 28 -46.94 -66.70 -34.16
CA ASN A 28 -46.05 -67.79 -34.56
C ASN A 28 -44.62 -67.32 -34.88
N GLY A 29 -44.12 -66.33 -34.15
CA GLY A 29 -42.74 -65.86 -34.30
C GLY A 29 -42.45 -65.09 -35.59
N GLY A 30 -43.49 -64.53 -36.24
CA GLY A 30 -43.37 -63.63 -37.40
C GLY A 30 -43.60 -64.30 -38.74
N SER A 31 -43.98 -65.59 -38.74
CA SER A 31 -44.16 -66.38 -39.97
C SER A 31 -45.50 -66.10 -40.67
N LEU A 32 -46.56 -65.80 -39.91
CA LEU A 32 -47.86 -65.37 -40.44
C LEU A 32 -48.35 -64.15 -39.67
N TRP A 33 -48.89 -63.17 -40.40
CA TRP A 33 -49.43 -61.94 -39.84
C TRP A 33 -50.93 -61.84 -40.13
N PHE A 34 -51.70 -61.37 -39.15
CA PHE A 34 -53.13 -61.17 -39.25
C PHE A 34 -53.53 -59.84 -38.61
N ALA A 35 -54.72 -59.33 -38.95
CA ALA A 35 -55.24 -58.09 -38.39
C ALA A 35 -55.20 -58.16 -36.85
N ALA A 36 -54.66 -57.12 -36.21
CA ALA A 36 -54.51 -57.13 -34.76
C ALA A 36 -55.87 -57.10 -34.06
N THR A 37 -56.04 -57.91 -33.01
CA THR A 37 -57.23 -57.90 -32.16
C THR A 37 -57.03 -57.12 -30.85
N SER A 38 -55.79 -56.70 -30.60
CA SER A 38 -55.33 -55.93 -29.44
C SER A 38 -54.27 -54.94 -29.92
N THR A 39 -53.90 -53.98 -29.07
CA THR A 39 -52.83 -53.02 -29.35
C THR A 39 -51.55 -53.43 -28.59
N PRO A 40 -50.36 -53.07 -29.09
CA PRO A 40 -49.10 -53.46 -28.44
C PRO A 40 -48.97 -52.86 -27.03
N THR A 41 -48.35 -53.61 -26.11
CA THR A 41 -48.05 -53.21 -24.73
C THR A 41 -46.67 -53.75 -24.32
N ASN A 42 -46.22 -53.51 -23.08
CA ASN A 42 -44.97 -54.07 -22.55
C ASN A 42 -45.02 -55.59 -22.24
N LEU A 43 -46.13 -56.26 -22.54
CA LEU A 43 -46.25 -57.72 -22.49
C LEU A 43 -46.15 -58.35 -23.89
N SER A 44 -46.13 -57.51 -24.94
CA SER A 44 -45.86 -57.92 -26.31
C SER A 44 -44.38 -58.34 -26.44
N SER A 45 -44.09 -59.13 -27.47
CA SER A 45 -42.69 -59.33 -27.90
C SER A 45 -42.26 -58.10 -28.72
N THR A 46 -41.54 -58.28 -29.83
CA THR A 46 -41.09 -57.17 -30.68
C THR A 46 -42.26 -56.37 -31.27
N ILE A 47 -42.15 -55.04 -31.17
CA ILE A 47 -43.10 -54.07 -31.74
C ILE A 47 -42.38 -53.30 -32.85
N THR A 48 -42.68 -53.59 -34.12
CA THR A 48 -42.05 -52.93 -35.27
C THR A 48 -42.91 -51.79 -35.82
N ILE A 49 -42.37 -50.58 -35.88
CA ILE A 49 -43.01 -49.39 -36.43
C ILE A 49 -42.43 -49.11 -37.81
N ASN A 50 -43.22 -49.36 -38.85
CA ASN A 50 -42.91 -49.09 -40.26
C ASN A 50 -43.54 -47.77 -40.77
N ASN A 51 -44.50 -47.21 -40.04
CA ASN A 51 -45.33 -46.07 -40.45
C ASN A 51 -45.26 -44.94 -39.40
N THR A 52 -46.02 -43.86 -39.59
CA THR A 52 -46.25 -42.86 -38.53
C THR A 52 -47.28 -43.37 -37.54
N VAL A 53 -46.86 -43.64 -36.31
CA VAL A 53 -47.73 -44.09 -35.21
C VAL A 53 -47.81 -43.00 -34.15
N THR A 54 -49.02 -42.52 -33.85
CA THR A 54 -49.27 -41.48 -32.85
C THR A 54 -49.77 -42.05 -31.54
N VAL A 55 -49.08 -41.76 -30.44
CA VAL A 55 -49.47 -42.13 -29.08
C VAL A 55 -50.38 -41.03 -28.52
N THR A 56 -51.69 -41.29 -28.48
CA THR A 56 -52.71 -40.32 -28.06
C THR A 56 -53.18 -40.48 -26.61
N GLU A 57 -52.78 -41.56 -25.94
CA GLU A 57 -53.04 -41.81 -24.51
C GLU A 57 -51.81 -42.49 -23.89
N ASN A 58 -51.71 -42.51 -22.55
CA ASN A 58 -50.55 -43.09 -21.89
C ASN A 58 -50.42 -44.59 -22.19
N VAL A 59 -49.23 -45.00 -22.62
CA VAL A 59 -48.94 -46.38 -23.02
C VAL A 59 -47.65 -46.83 -22.37
N THR A 60 -47.60 -48.10 -21.94
CA THR A 60 -46.35 -48.75 -21.56
C THR A 60 -46.01 -49.80 -22.62
N ALA A 61 -44.83 -49.70 -23.22
CA ALA A 61 -44.38 -50.60 -24.29
C ALA A 61 -42.85 -50.77 -24.24
N ASP A 62 -42.39 -51.96 -24.59
CA ASP A 62 -40.96 -52.28 -24.70
C ASP A 62 -40.67 -52.99 -26.04
N GLN A 63 -39.38 -53.32 -26.29
CA GLN A 63 -38.94 -54.02 -27.50
C GLN A 63 -39.35 -53.33 -28.82
N ILE A 64 -39.41 -52.01 -28.81
CA ILE A 64 -39.79 -51.19 -29.97
C ILE A 64 -38.63 -51.17 -30.99
N ILE A 65 -38.95 -51.46 -32.25
CA ILE A 65 -38.05 -51.34 -33.40
C ILE A 65 -38.66 -50.31 -34.36
N LEU A 66 -37.90 -49.27 -34.69
CA LEU A 66 -38.26 -48.30 -35.72
C LEU A 66 -37.61 -48.69 -37.05
N SER A 67 -38.41 -48.93 -38.09
CA SER A 67 -37.94 -49.31 -39.43
C SER A 67 -38.30 -48.25 -40.47
N GLY A 68 -37.42 -48.06 -41.45
CA GLY A 68 -37.68 -47.34 -42.72
C GLY A 68 -38.41 -46.00 -42.61
N GLY A 69 -37.75 -44.94 -42.14
CA GLY A 69 -38.34 -43.58 -42.18
C GLY A 69 -39.57 -43.37 -41.26
N SER A 70 -39.92 -44.35 -40.43
CA SER A 70 -41.05 -44.28 -39.50
C SER A 70 -40.94 -43.14 -38.49
N ASP A 71 -42.09 -42.76 -37.93
CA ASP A 71 -42.19 -41.76 -36.86
C ASP A 71 -43.05 -42.30 -35.72
N LEU A 72 -42.48 -42.36 -34.52
CA LEU A 72 -43.21 -42.58 -33.28
C LEU A 72 -43.51 -41.22 -32.65
N SER A 73 -44.71 -40.71 -32.89
CA SER A 73 -45.13 -39.38 -32.43
C SER A 73 -45.90 -39.46 -31.12
N ILE A 74 -45.53 -38.70 -30.09
CA ILE A 74 -46.19 -38.68 -28.78
C ILE A 74 -46.97 -37.38 -28.63
N ALA A 75 -48.29 -37.47 -28.45
CA ALA A 75 -49.15 -36.30 -28.32
C ALA A 75 -48.83 -35.48 -27.06
N SER A 76 -49.17 -34.19 -27.09
CA SER A 76 -48.94 -33.30 -25.95
C SER A 76 -49.64 -33.80 -24.69
N GLY A 77 -48.95 -33.75 -23.55
CA GLY A 77 -49.46 -34.25 -22.26
C GLY A 77 -49.49 -35.78 -22.12
N ILE A 78 -49.11 -36.53 -23.16
CA ILE A 78 -49.09 -37.99 -23.16
C ILE A 78 -47.69 -38.52 -22.85
N THR A 79 -47.64 -39.64 -22.12
CA THR A 79 -46.41 -40.36 -21.78
C THR A 79 -46.41 -41.76 -22.40
N LEU A 80 -45.39 -42.07 -23.20
CA LEU A 80 -45.01 -43.45 -23.51
C LEU A 80 -43.93 -43.89 -22.52
N THR A 81 -44.24 -44.88 -21.70
CA THR A 81 -43.31 -45.47 -20.72
C THR A 81 -42.61 -46.68 -21.31
N TYR A 82 -41.28 -46.64 -21.31
CA TYR A 82 -40.39 -47.72 -21.70
C TYR A 82 -39.70 -48.30 -20.45
N PRO A 83 -40.12 -49.47 -19.94
CA PRO A 83 -39.67 -50.00 -18.64
C PRO A 83 -38.21 -50.49 -18.58
N GLY A 84 -37.44 -50.39 -19.68
CA GLY A 84 -35.97 -50.53 -19.70
C GLY A 84 -35.38 -51.67 -18.87
N ASN A 85 -35.80 -52.91 -19.17
CA ASN A 85 -35.26 -54.15 -18.59
C ASN A 85 -33.95 -54.61 -19.26
N GLY A 86 -33.06 -53.68 -19.62
CA GLY A 86 -31.94 -53.93 -20.53
C GLY A 86 -32.38 -53.96 -22.01
N GLY A 87 -31.50 -53.55 -22.91
CA GLY A 87 -31.76 -53.45 -24.35
C GLY A 87 -31.44 -52.08 -24.93
N SER A 88 -31.88 -51.85 -26.17
CA SER A 88 -31.64 -50.61 -26.90
C SER A 88 -32.78 -50.23 -27.83
N ILE A 89 -32.99 -48.93 -28.05
CA ILE A 89 -33.74 -48.43 -29.22
C ILE A 89 -32.78 -47.73 -30.17
N LEU A 90 -32.93 -48.02 -31.46
CA LEU A 90 -32.13 -47.44 -32.51
C LEU A 90 -32.93 -46.35 -33.23
N VAL A 91 -32.44 -45.12 -33.15
CA VAL A 91 -32.98 -43.98 -33.89
C VAL A 91 -32.02 -43.64 -35.03
N SER A 92 -32.34 -44.07 -36.25
CA SER A 92 -31.44 -44.02 -37.40
C SER A 92 -32.20 -43.84 -38.71
N GLY A 93 -32.38 -42.59 -39.16
CA GLY A 93 -33.20 -42.26 -40.32
C GLY A 93 -34.71 -42.33 -40.07
N ASN A 94 -35.11 -42.52 -38.82
CA ASN A 94 -36.48 -42.53 -38.31
C ASN A 94 -36.59 -41.50 -37.16
N SER A 95 -37.79 -41.28 -36.63
CA SER A 95 -38.01 -40.29 -35.58
C SER A 95 -38.81 -40.79 -34.38
N ILE A 96 -38.49 -40.21 -33.23
CA ILE A 96 -39.32 -40.20 -32.02
C ILE A 96 -39.65 -38.73 -31.76
N SER A 97 -40.90 -38.35 -32.00
CA SER A 97 -41.31 -36.94 -32.13
C SER A 97 -42.52 -36.60 -31.26
N GLY A 98 -42.99 -35.35 -31.35
CA GLY A 98 -44.18 -34.85 -30.67
C GLY A 98 -43.88 -34.10 -29.37
N ALA A 99 -44.90 -33.44 -28.83
CA ALA A 99 -44.77 -32.63 -27.60
C ALA A 99 -44.95 -33.44 -26.30
N GLY A 100 -45.19 -34.75 -26.42
CA GLY A 100 -45.32 -35.67 -25.28
C GLY A 100 -43.98 -36.14 -24.71
N THR A 101 -44.06 -37.06 -23.75
CA THR A 101 -42.90 -37.59 -23.01
C THR A 101 -42.62 -39.05 -23.39
N PHE A 102 -41.40 -39.34 -23.79
CA PHE A 102 -40.80 -40.67 -23.81
C PHE A 102 -40.10 -40.91 -22.46
N ARG A 103 -40.79 -41.62 -21.56
CA ARG A 103 -40.32 -41.91 -20.19
C ARG A 103 -39.61 -43.24 -20.16
N ILE A 104 -38.36 -43.28 -19.69
CA ILE A 104 -37.59 -44.51 -19.56
C ILE A 104 -37.37 -44.83 -18.08
N GLU A 105 -37.68 -46.07 -17.70
CA GLU A 105 -37.39 -46.64 -16.39
C GLU A 105 -36.31 -47.72 -16.55
N GLY A 106 -35.43 -47.90 -15.56
CA GLY A 106 -34.37 -48.91 -15.63
C GLY A 106 -33.15 -48.51 -16.47
N SER A 107 -32.32 -49.50 -16.84
CA SER A 107 -31.05 -49.26 -17.56
C SER A 107 -31.21 -49.57 -19.05
N PHE A 108 -30.80 -48.64 -19.90
CA PHE A 108 -31.16 -48.67 -21.32
C PHE A 108 -30.15 -47.93 -22.19
N PHE A 109 -29.94 -48.42 -23.42
CA PHE A 109 -29.12 -47.76 -24.43
C PHE A 109 -29.99 -47.11 -25.51
N LEU A 110 -29.97 -45.78 -25.56
CA LEU A 110 -30.61 -44.98 -26.59
C LEU A 110 -29.57 -44.67 -27.69
N ASP A 111 -29.58 -45.46 -28.78
CA ASP A 111 -28.65 -45.33 -29.92
C ASP A 111 -29.17 -44.27 -30.90
N LEU A 112 -28.66 -43.04 -30.76
CA LEU A 112 -29.04 -41.85 -31.51
C LEU A 112 -28.09 -41.65 -32.70
N ARG A 113 -28.34 -42.34 -33.82
CA ARG A 113 -27.46 -42.29 -34.99
C ARG A 113 -27.66 -41.03 -35.83
N PRO A 114 -26.66 -40.68 -36.67
CA PRO A 114 -26.83 -39.64 -37.68
C PRO A 114 -28.11 -39.87 -38.51
N ASN A 115 -28.81 -38.77 -38.85
CA ASN A 115 -30.09 -38.75 -39.58
C ASN A 115 -31.32 -39.27 -38.81
N GLY A 116 -31.16 -39.85 -37.62
CA GLY A 116 -32.26 -40.05 -36.69
C GLY A 116 -32.67 -38.75 -35.99
N VAL A 117 -33.96 -38.59 -35.68
CA VAL A 117 -34.47 -37.41 -34.97
C VAL A 117 -35.18 -37.82 -33.70
N PHE A 118 -34.65 -37.42 -32.55
CA PHE A 118 -35.34 -37.54 -31.27
C PHE A 118 -35.75 -36.13 -30.79
N SER A 119 -37.01 -35.77 -30.98
CA SER A 119 -37.56 -34.45 -30.61
C SER A 119 -38.68 -34.51 -29.56
N ALA A 120 -39.17 -35.71 -29.21
CA ALA A 120 -40.03 -35.89 -28.05
C ALA A 120 -39.32 -35.51 -26.74
N GLY A 121 -40.07 -35.22 -25.69
CA GLY A 121 -39.50 -35.00 -24.36
C GLY A 121 -38.90 -36.30 -23.80
N LEU A 122 -37.60 -36.32 -23.51
CA LEU A 122 -36.97 -37.46 -22.86
C LEU A 122 -37.10 -37.32 -21.35
N ARG A 123 -37.69 -38.30 -20.66
CA ARG A 123 -37.67 -38.38 -19.19
C ARG A 123 -36.97 -39.63 -18.71
N VAL A 124 -35.83 -39.47 -18.06
CA VAL A 124 -35.06 -40.54 -17.43
C VAL A 124 -35.55 -40.69 -15.99
N ALA A 125 -36.42 -41.67 -15.75
CA ALA A 125 -37.16 -41.81 -14.50
C ALA A 125 -36.40 -42.57 -13.41
N SER A 126 -35.61 -43.57 -13.80
CA SER A 126 -34.78 -44.39 -12.91
C SER A 126 -33.67 -45.05 -13.71
N GLY A 127 -32.70 -45.67 -13.03
CA GLY A 127 -31.61 -46.40 -13.67
C GLY A 127 -30.62 -45.51 -14.44
N THR A 128 -29.86 -46.13 -15.34
CA THR A 128 -28.84 -45.45 -16.16
C THR A 128 -29.19 -45.52 -17.63
N ILE A 129 -29.35 -44.36 -18.25
CA ILE A 129 -29.58 -44.21 -19.68
C ILE A 129 -28.27 -43.81 -20.34
N ILE A 130 -27.82 -44.65 -21.26
CA ILE A 130 -26.72 -44.32 -22.15
C ILE A 130 -27.34 -43.72 -23.42
N ALA A 131 -27.21 -42.40 -23.63
CA ALA A 131 -27.73 -41.70 -24.80
C ALA A 131 -26.58 -41.18 -25.65
N THR A 132 -26.28 -41.87 -26.76
CA THR A 132 -25.21 -41.50 -27.69
C THR A 132 -25.40 -42.21 -29.04
N SER A 133 -24.57 -41.89 -30.04
CA SER A 133 -24.50 -42.67 -31.27
C SER A 133 -23.54 -43.85 -31.10
N GLY A 134 -23.98 -45.06 -31.43
CA GLY A 134 -23.13 -46.24 -31.55
C GLY A 134 -22.22 -46.23 -32.79
N ALA A 135 -22.40 -45.25 -33.69
CA ALA A 135 -21.62 -45.07 -34.91
C ALA A 135 -20.83 -43.76 -34.91
N SER A 136 -19.64 -43.75 -35.51
CA SER A 136 -18.83 -42.54 -35.72
C SER A 136 -19.67 -41.41 -36.36
N PRO A 137 -19.61 -40.17 -35.86
CA PRO A 137 -18.64 -39.60 -34.91
C PRO A 137 -18.97 -39.82 -33.41
N TYR A 138 -19.88 -40.73 -33.07
CA TYR A 138 -20.28 -41.08 -31.70
C TYR A 138 -20.94 -39.92 -30.92
N ILE A 139 -21.74 -39.12 -31.64
CA ILE A 139 -22.48 -37.96 -31.10
C ILE A 139 -23.98 -38.25 -31.17
N GLY A 140 -24.61 -38.46 -30.02
CA GLY A 140 -26.06 -38.48 -29.92
C GLY A 140 -26.65 -37.07 -29.88
N ARG A 141 -27.87 -36.90 -30.41
CA ARG A 141 -28.58 -35.60 -30.42
C ARG A 141 -29.99 -35.74 -29.90
N LEU A 142 -30.33 -34.90 -28.93
CA LEU A 142 -31.67 -34.77 -28.38
C LEU A 142 -32.18 -33.36 -28.70
N TYR A 143 -33.29 -33.27 -29.43
CA TYR A 143 -33.91 -32.01 -29.82
C TYR A 143 -35.07 -31.59 -28.92
N GLY A 144 -35.68 -32.54 -28.21
CA GLY A 144 -36.74 -32.28 -27.24
C GLY A 144 -36.21 -31.95 -25.84
N PRO A 145 -37.09 -31.54 -24.91
CA PRO A 145 -36.71 -31.29 -23.52
C PRO A 145 -36.24 -32.59 -22.85
N VAL A 146 -35.31 -32.47 -21.91
CA VAL A 146 -34.73 -33.59 -21.17
C VAL A 146 -34.96 -33.41 -19.69
N THR A 147 -35.59 -34.38 -19.05
CA THR A 147 -35.75 -34.44 -17.59
C THR A 147 -35.03 -35.68 -17.05
N VAL A 148 -34.18 -35.50 -16.04
CA VAL A 148 -33.56 -36.60 -15.30
C VAL A 148 -34.10 -36.57 -13.88
N ASP A 149 -34.89 -37.57 -13.51
CA ASP A 149 -35.50 -37.66 -12.18
C ASP A 149 -34.45 -37.99 -11.11
N SER A 150 -34.79 -37.75 -9.85
CA SER A 150 -33.89 -38.02 -8.73
C SER A 150 -33.48 -39.50 -8.68
N GLY A 151 -32.20 -39.76 -8.46
CA GLY A 151 -31.61 -41.11 -8.46
C GLY A 151 -31.36 -41.71 -9.85
N ALA A 152 -31.83 -41.05 -10.93
CA ALA A 152 -31.60 -41.50 -12.29
C ALA A 152 -30.31 -40.91 -12.89
N ILE A 153 -29.73 -41.57 -13.89
CA ILE A 153 -28.46 -41.19 -14.51
C ILE A 153 -28.63 -41.07 -16.03
N LEU A 154 -28.21 -39.94 -16.61
CA LEU A 154 -28.05 -39.78 -18.05
C LEU A 154 -26.56 -39.66 -18.38
N SER A 155 -26.10 -40.47 -19.32
CA SER A 155 -24.70 -40.52 -19.74
C SER A 155 -24.54 -40.75 -21.24
N PRO A 156 -23.62 -40.06 -21.95
CA PRO A 156 -23.22 -40.49 -23.27
C PRO A 156 -22.23 -41.65 -23.25
N SER A 157 -21.65 -42.01 -22.11
CA SER A 157 -20.55 -42.97 -22.03
C SER A 157 -21.02 -44.41 -21.90
N MET A 158 -20.50 -45.28 -22.77
CA MET A 158 -20.47 -46.72 -22.54
C MET A 158 -19.30 -47.09 -21.59
N THR A 159 -19.56 -47.86 -20.55
CA THR A 159 -18.56 -48.26 -19.55
C THR A 159 -17.41 -49.05 -20.19
N GLY A 160 -16.16 -48.72 -19.83
CA GLY A 160 -14.96 -49.44 -20.28
C GLY A 160 -14.41 -49.04 -21.66
N ASN A 161 -15.01 -48.08 -22.35
CA ASN A 161 -14.61 -47.68 -23.69
C ASN A 161 -13.77 -46.38 -23.72
N VAL A 162 -12.70 -46.40 -24.54
CA VAL A 162 -11.77 -45.29 -24.82
C VAL A 162 -12.28 -44.37 -25.93
N ILE A 163 -13.33 -44.79 -26.66
CA ILE A 163 -13.99 -44.00 -27.69
C ILE A 163 -14.64 -42.74 -27.09
N VAL A 164 -14.54 -41.66 -27.86
CA VAL A 164 -15.08 -40.34 -27.54
C VAL A 164 -16.58 -40.32 -27.81
N TYR A 165 -17.38 -40.61 -26.80
CA TYR A 165 -18.83 -40.45 -26.89
C TYR A 165 -19.27 -39.07 -26.42
N ALA A 166 -20.26 -38.52 -27.11
CA ALA A 166 -20.83 -37.23 -26.77
C ALA A 166 -22.35 -37.19 -26.91
N LEU A 167 -22.95 -36.26 -26.19
CA LEU A 167 -24.37 -35.94 -26.30
C LEU A 167 -24.53 -34.43 -26.51
N GLU A 168 -25.22 -34.06 -27.58
CA GLU A 168 -25.71 -32.70 -27.78
C GLU A 168 -27.19 -32.63 -27.39
N ILE A 169 -27.54 -31.68 -26.54
CA ILE A 169 -28.92 -31.45 -26.11
C ILE A 169 -29.33 -30.05 -26.56
N TYR A 170 -30.33 -29.98 -27.43
CA TYR A 170 -30.87 -28.73 -27.99
C TYR A 170 -32.14 -28.26 -27.25
N GLY A 171 -32.84 -29.16 -26.55
CA GLY A 171 -33.99 -28.78 -25.70
C GLY A 171 -33.57 -28.36 -24.30
N ASN A 172 -34.54 -27.86 -23.51
CA ASN A 172 -34.32 -27.48 -22.11
C ASN A 172 -33.98 -28.72 -21.26
N VAL A 173 -33.15 -28.53 -20.24
CA VAL A 173 -32.72 -29.60 -19.33
C VAL A 173 -33.20 -29.32 -17.91
N ILE A 174 -33.86 -30.30 -17.30
CA ILE A 174 -34.14 -30.36 -15.86
C ILE A 174 -33.42 -31.58 -15.30
N ASN A 175 -32.32 -31.35 -14.58
CA ASN A 175 -31.57 -32.42 -13.93
C ASN A 175 -31.84 -32.46 -12.42
N ASN A 176 -32.66 -33.40 -11.97
CA ASN A 176 -32.84 -33.75 -10.55
C ASN A 176 -31.99 -34.98 -10.14
N GLY A 177 -31.42 -35.69 -11.11
CA GLY A 177 -30.57 -36.87 -10.93
C GLY A 177 -29.09 -36.58 -11.19
N THR A 178 -28.44 -37.39 -12.03
CA THR A 178 -27.02 -37.22 -12.38
C THR A 178 -26.82 -37.16 -13.89
N LEU A 179 -26.16 -36.09 -14.36
CA LEU A 179 -25.52 -36.06 -15.68
C LEU A 179 -24.06 -36.47 -15.52
N THR A 180 -23.62 -37.51 -16.23
CA THR A 180 -22.23 -38.00 -16.16
C THR A 180 -21.70 -38.45 -17.50
N ALA A 181 -20.39 -38.44 -17.70
CA ALA A 181 -19.75 -38.87 -18.95
C ALA A 181 -18.36 -39.47 -18.65
N GLY A 182 -18.30 -40.46 -17.75
CA GLY A 182 -17.06 -41.11 -17.31
C GLY A 182 -16.49 -40.61 -15.98
N GLY A 183 -17.27 -39.89 -15.16
CA GLY A 183 -16.78 -39.28 -13.91
C GLY A 183 -15.86 -38.08 -14.16
N GLY A 184 -15.82 -37.13 -13.22
CA GLY A 184 -15.09 -35.87 -13.33
C GLY A 184 -13.56 -35.97 -13.24
N ASN A 185 -12.94 -37.05 -13.74
CA ASN A 185 -11.51 -37.33 -13.63
C ASN A 185 -10.76 -37.36 -14.98
N ASN A 186 -9.44 -37.22 -14.94
CA ASN A 186 -8.59 -37.05 -16.15
C ASN A 186 -8.44 -38.31 -17.03
N THR A 187 -8.96 -39.48 -16.62
CA THR A 187 -8.76 -40.74 -17.35
C THR A 187 -9.69 -40.89 -18.56
N ASN A 188 -10.73 -40.06 -18.67
CA ASN A 188 -11.78 -40.13 -19.70
C ASN A 188 -11.69 -39.01 -20.76
N ARG A 189 -10.48 -38.78 -21.29
CA ARG A 189 -10.20 -37.69 -22.23
C ARG A 189 -11.21 -37.67 -23.40
N ASN A 190 -11.84 -36.51 -23.58
CA ASN A 190 -12.70 -36.10 -24.69
C ASN A 190 -14.20 -36.43 -24.60
N LYS A 191 -14.72 -37.15 -23.60
CA LYS A 191 -16.17 -37.35 -23.45
C LYS A 191 -16.85 -36.02 -23.07
N TYR A 192 -17.95 -35.65 -23.72
CA TYR A 192 -18.60 -34.37 -23.43
C TYR A 192 -20.12 -34.40 -23.53
N ILE A 193 -20.74 -33.50 -22.76
CA ILE A 193 -22.12 -33.07 -23.00
C ILE A 193 -22.04 -31.63 -23.51
N ARG A 194 -22.63 -31.36 -24.67
CA ARG A 194 -22.78 -30.01 -25.20
C ARG A 194 -24.24 -29.60 -25.11
N PHE A 195 -24.48 -28.51 -24.42
CA PHE A 195 -25.79 -27.94 -24.23
C PHE A 195 -25.99 -26.76 -25.19
N LYS A 196 -27.11 -26.80 -25.90
CA LYS A 196 -27.54 -25.84 -26.93
C LYS A 196 -28.99 -25.39 -26.72
N GLY A 197 -29.59 -25.69 -25.55
CA GLY A 197 -30.93 -25.25 -25.20
C GLY A 197 -30.96 -23.89 -24.48
N GLU A 198 -32.16 -23.39 -24.24
CA GLU A 198 -32.38 -22.07 -23.64
C GLU A 198 -32.33 -22.09 -22.11
N GLU A 199 -32.64 -23.24 -21.48
CA GLU A 199 -32.74 -23.36 -20.03
C GLU A 199 -32.08 -24.66 -19.53
N PHE A 200 -31.21 -24.52 -18.53
CA PHE A 200 -30.62 -25.64 -17.80
C PHE A 200 -30.83 -25.47 -16.29
N VAL A 201 -31.83 -26.17 -15.76
CA VAL A 201 -32.07 -26.31 -14.32
C VAL A 201 -31.33 -27.53 -13.79
N ASN A 202 -30.36 -27.33 -12.90
CA ASN A 202 -29.63 -28.39 -12.22
C ASN A 202 -29.95 -28.39 -10.72
N ASN A 203 -30.74 -29.36 -10.27
CA ASN A 203 -31.01 -29.65 -8.86
C ASN A 203 -30.23 -30.89 -8.36
N GLY A 204 -29.65 -31.66 -9.27
CA GLY A 204 -28.89 -32.87 -8.99
C GLY A 204 -27.37 -32.67 -9.10
N ALA A 205 -26.68 -33.61 -9.76
CA ALA A 205 -25.24 -33.57 -9.95
C ALA A 205 -24.85 -33.55 -11.43
N VAL A 206 -23.85 -32.72 -11.78
CA VAL A 206 -23.20 -32.70 -13.09
C VAL A 206 -21.73 -33.09 -12.90
N THR A 207 -21.39 -34.32 -13.28
CA THR A 207 -20.08 -34.98 -13.04
C THR A 207 -19.41 -35.44 -14.34
N VAL A 208 -19.62 -34.70 -15.42
CA VAL A 208 -19.10 -35.04 -16.76
C VAL A 208 -17.60 -34.74 -16.89
N PHE A 209 -16.92 -35.37 -17.86
CA PHE A 209 -15.54 -34.96 -18.16
C PHE A 209 -15.52 -33.52 -18.70
N THR A 210 -16.27 -33.23 -19.76
CA THR A 210 -16.44 -31.86 -20.27
C THR A 210 -17.93 -31.52 -20.39
N ILE A 211 -18.32 -30.34 -19.91
CA ILE A 211 -19.58 -29.70 -20.30
C ILE A 211 -19.29 -28.46 -21.15
N ILE A 212 -20.07 -28.26 -22.22
CA ILE A 212 -19.95 -27.12 -23.12
C ILE A 212 -21.30 -26.40 -23.18
N LEU A 213 -21.32 -25.10 -22.93
CA LEU A 213 -22.46 -24.21 -23.09
C LEU A 213 -22.21 -23.37 -24.35
N ASP A 214 -22.99 -23.62 -25.41
CA ASP A 214 -22.71 -23.14 -26.78
C ASP A 214 -23.84 -22.27 -27.36
N THR A 215 -24.73 -21.75 -26.52
CA THR A 215 -25.81 -20.86 -26.95
C THR A 215 -26.17 -19.86 -25.85
N ASN A 216 -27.20 -19.05 -26.08
CA ASN A 216 -27.87 -18.28 -25.07
C ASN A 216 -28.61 -19.23 -24.10
N THR A 217 -28.09 -19.37 -22.88
CA THR A 217 -28.59 -20.32 -21.89
C THR A 217 -28.82 -19.62 -20.56
N THR A 218 -30.01 -19.82 -19.98
CA THR A 218 -30.25 -19.56 -18.57
C THR A 218 -29.87 -20.78 -17.73
N ILE A 219 -29.20 -20.58 -16.60
CA ILE A 219 -28.79 -21.66 -15.70
C ILE A 219 -29.24 -21.38 -14.27
N SER A 220 -29.76 -22.41 -13.60
CA SER A 220 -30.29 -22.30 -12.23
C SER A 220 -30.29 -23.63 -11.49
N GLY A 221 -30.68 -23.58 -10.21
CA GLY A 221 -30.90 -24.75 -9.36
C GLY A 221 -29.78 -24.97 -8.34
N ALA A 222 -30.08 -25.72 -7.29
CA ALA A 222 -29.19 -25.92 -6.14
C ALA A 222 -28.18 -27.07 -6.31
N GLY A 223 -28.14 -27.68 -7.50
CA GLY A 223 -27.30 -28.82 -7.80
C GLY A 223 -25.82 -28.48 -7.93
N THR A 224 -24.96 -29.51 -7.96
CA THR A 224 -23.51 -29.34 -8.03
C THR A 224 -22.98 -29.44 -9.46
N PHE A 225 -22.00 -28.60 -9.79
CA PHE A 225 -21.23 -28.67 -11.02
C PHE A 225 -19.78 -29.06 -10.71
N THR A 226 -19.48 -30.35 -10.83
CA THR A 226 -18.14 -30.92 -10.58
C THR A 226 -17.54 -31.64 -11.81
N PRO A 227 -17.66 -31.07 -13.03
CA PRO A 227 -17.03 -31.68 -14.20
C PRO A 227 -15.51 -31.53 -14.16
N TYR A 228 -14.78 -32.29 -14.97
CA TYR A 228 -13.33 -32.04 -15.11
C TYR A 228 -13.07 -30.70 -15.81
N ARG A 229 -13.86 -30.36 -16.84
CA ARG A 229 -13.82 -29.10 -17.58
C ARG A 229 -15.19 -28.52 -17.88
N ILE A 230 -15.26 -27.19 -17.88
CA ILE A 230 -16.44 -26.42 -18.29
C ILE A 230 -16.02 -25.47 -19.39
N TYR A 231 -16.80 -25.39 -20.46
CA TYR A 231 -16.63 -24.39 -21.50
C TYR A 231 -17.88 -23.53 -21.65
N ILE A 232 -17.69 -22.22 -21.72
CA ILE A 232 -18.61 -21.32 -22.41
C ILE A 232 -17.97 -21.07 -23.77
N ASP A 233 -18.57 -21.65 -24.81
CA ASP A 233 -18.04 -21.60 -26.17
C ASP A 233 -18.22 -20.19 -26.77
N SER A 234 -17.71 -19.97 -27.98
CA SER A 234 -17.76 -18.67 -28.67
C SER A 234 -19.18 -18.11 -28.88
N ASN A 235 -20.18 -18.98 -29.00
CA ASN A 235 -21.60 -18.59 -29.09
C ASN A 235 -22.31 -18.65 -27.73
N GLY A 236 -21.62 -19.07 -26.67
CA GLY A 236 -22.18 -19.26 -25.35
C GLY A 236 -22.42 -17.91 -24.65
N SER A 237 -23.68 -17.65 -24.28
CA SER A 237 -24.05 -16.52 -23.43
C SER A 237 -24.90 -17.03 -22.28
N VAL A 238 -24.29 -17.15 -21.10
CA VAL A 238 -24.89 -17.81 -19.95
C VAL A 238 -25.41 -16.78 -18.97
N THR A 239 -26.68 -16.86 -18.58
CA THR A 239 -27.28 -16.02 -17.54
C THR A 239 -27.69 -16.85 -16.34
N MET A 240 -27.26 -16.48 -15.14
CA MET A 240 -27.64 -17.15 -13.90
C MET A 240 -29.02 -16.69 -13.42
N LEU A 241 -29.82 -17.60 -12.88
CA LEU A 241 -31.10 -17.30 -12.22
C LEU A 241 -31.15 -17.75 -10.75
N SER A 242 -30.03 -18.22 -10.20
CA SER A 242 -29.85 -18.53 -8.78
C SER A 242 -28.36 -18.45 -8.41
N ASP A 243 -28.05 -18.50 -7.12
CA ASP A 243 -26.67 -18.75 -6.66
C ASP A 243 -26.22 -20.14 -7.12
N MET A 244 -24.97 -20.27 -7.55
CA MET A 244 -24.43 -21.50 -8.16
C MET A 244 -23.04 -21.81 -7.60
N THR A 245 -22.70 -23.10 -7.54
CA THR A 245 -21.36 -23.55 -7.13
C THR A 245 -20.72 -24.39 -8.22
N PHE A 246 -19.54 -23.96 -8.67
CA PHE A 246 -18.70 -24.66 -9.62
C PHE A 246 -17.40 -25.10 -8.96
N SER A 247 -17.14 -26.41 -9.02
CA SER A 247 -15.94 -27.04 -8.46
C SER A 247 -15.30 -27.94 -9.52
N PRO A 248 -14.82 -27.37 -10.65
CA PRO A 248 -14.24 -28.18 -11.71
C PRO A 248 -12.94 -28.84 -11.25
N GLY A 249 -12.63 -29.99 -11.86
CA GLY A 249 -11.38 -30.72 -11.59
C GLY A 249 -10.13 -30.08 -12.21
N ASN A 250 -10.29 -29.30 -13.29
CA ASN A 250 -9.17 -28.73 -14.04
C ASN A 250 -9.41 -27.28 -14.47
N ASP A 251 -10.38 -27.01 -15.34
CA ASP A 251 -10.58 -25.67 -15.90
C ASP A 251 -12.07 -25.32 -16.08
N PHE A 252 -12.42 -24.07 -15.83
CA PHE A 252 -13.63 -23.41 -16.36
C PHE A 252 -13.17 -22.36 -17.37
N HIS A 253 -13.40 -22.61 -18.65
CA HIS A 253 -12.80 -21.88 -19.76
C HIS A 253 -13.85 -21.13 -20.58
N PHE A 254 -13.66 -19.83 -20.73
CA PHE A 254 -14.44 -18.98 -21.62
C PHE A 254 -13.67 -18.82 -22.92
N ILE A 255 -14.26 -19.30 -24.01
CA ILE A 255 -13.74 -19.12 -25.36
C ILE A 255 -13.98 -17.66 -25.80
N SER A 256 -13.22 -17.17 -26.79
CA SER A 256 -13.42 -15.82 -27.33
C SER A 256 -14.87 -15.64 -27.80
N GLY A 257 -15.55 -14.60 -27.32
CA GLY A 257 -17.00 -14.36 -27.51
C GLY A 257 -17.89 -14.90 -26.38
N GLY A 258 -17.41 -15.90 -25.63
CA GLY A 258 -18.14 -16.50 -24.53
C GLY A 258 -18.41 -15.51 -23.39
N THR A 259 -19.66 -15.47 -22.93
CA THR A 259 -20.13 -14.52 -21.91
C THR A 259 -20.83 -15.21 -20.74
N LEU A 260 -20.55 -14.76 -19.51
CA LEU A 260 -21.34 -15.08 -18.31
C LEU A 260 -21.94 -13.79 -17.73
N ASN A 261 -23.23 -13.85 -17.43
CA ASN A 261 -24.01 -12.85 -16.74
C ASN A 261 -24.50 -13.41 -15.39
N PRO A 262 -23.82 -13.06 -14.26
CA PRO A 262 -24.24 -13.52 -12.93
C PRO A 262 -25.60 -12.97 -12.47
N ASN A 263 -26.10 -11.89 -13.06
CA ASN A 263 -27.50 -11.43 -12.94
C ASN A 263 -28.05 -11.30 -11.49
N GLY A 264 -27.26 -10.73 -10.61
CA GLY A 264 -27.56 -10.42 -9.21
C GLY A 264 -27.10 -11.51 -8.25
N TYR A 265 -26.75 -12.68 -8.79
CA TYR A 265 -26.42 -13.87 -8.02
C TYR A 265 -24.92 -14.02 -7.79
N THR A 266 -24.60 -14.92 -6.88
CA THR A 266 -23.24 -15.35 -6.57
C THR A 266 -22.88 -16.60 -7.36
N LEU A 267 -21.76 -16.55 -8.08
CA LEU A 267 -21.04 -17.74 -8.52
C LEU A 267 -19.94 -18.08 -7.51
N ASN A 268 -20.07 -19.20 -6.81
CA ASN A 268 -19.03 -19.75 -5.94
C ASN A 268 -18.09 -20.65 -6.75
N PHE A 269 -16.84 -20.24 -6.89
CA PHE A 269 -15.79 -20.98 -7.59
C PHE A 269 -14.78 -21.51 -6.57
N THR A 270 -14.74 -22.84 -6.41
CA THR A 270 -14.10 -23.44 -5.22
C THR A 270 -12.83 -24.24 -5.52
N SER A 271 -12.48 -24.44 -6.79
CA SER A 271 -11.29 -25.21 -7.19
C SER A 271 -10.84 -24.87 -8.62
N ALA A 272 -9.57 -25.15 -8.90
CA ALA A 272 -8.98 -25.17 -10.23
C ALA A 272 -8.87 -23.78 -10.90
N THR A 273 -8.82 -23.72 -12.24
CA THR A 273 -8.56 -22.46 -12.96
C THR A 273 -9.79 -21.94 -13.69
N LEU A 274 -10.15 -20.69 -13.46
CA LEU A 274 -11.08 -19.92 -14.29
C LEU A 274 -10.28 -19.19 -15.37
N THR A 275 -10.43 -19.58 -16.63
CA THR A 275 -9.72 -18.97 -17.76
C THR A 275 -10.66 -18.13 -18.61
N LEU A 276 -10.33 -16.85 -18.76
CA LEU A 276 -11.00 -15.96 -19.70
C LEU A 276 -10.07 -15.71 -20.89
N ASN A 277 -10.46 -16.16 -22.10
CA ASN A 277 -9.73 -15.82 -23.32
C ASN A 277 -9.96 -14.35 -23.73
N SER A 278 -9.07 -13.84 -24.58
CA SER A 278 -9.28 -12.55 -25.25
C SER A 278 -10.66 -12.52 -25.91
N GLY A 279 -11.43 -11.45 -25.70
CA GLY A 279 -12.80 -11.31 -26.21
C GLY A 279 -13.90 -11.96 -25.36
N SER A 280 -13.56 -12.72 -24.31
CA SER A 280 -14.57 -13.26 -23.37
C SER A 280 -14.93 -12.28 -22.27
N THR A 281 -16.14 -12.41 -21.71
CA THR A 281 -16.69 -11.45 -20.74
C THR A 281 -17.38 -12.12 -19.57
N ILE A 282 -17.11 -11.63 -18.36
CA ILE A 282 -18.00 -11.77 -17.19
C ILE A 282 -18.58 -10.39 -16.91
N THR A 283 -19.90 -10.24 -17.00
CA THR A 283 -20.55 -8.92 -16.94
C THR A 283 -20.65 -8.37 -15.51
N ASN A 284 -20.73 -7.04 -15.37
CA ASN A 284 -20.91 -6.38 -14.07
C ASN A 284 -22.36 -6.45 -13.59
N SER A 285 -22.81 -7.63 -13.21
CA SER A 285 -24.21 -7.85 -12.83
C SER A 285 -24.39 -8.74 -11.61
N GLY A 286 -23.36 -9.28 -10.96
CA GLY A 286 -23.46 -10.06 -9.72
C GLY A 286 -22.08 -10.35 -9.14
N LEU A 287 -21.95 -11.34 -8.26
CA LEU A 287 -20.71 -11.58 -7.52
C LEU A 287 -20.00 -12.86 -8.01
N ILE A 288 -18.69 -12.76 -8.26
CA ILE A 288 -17.83 -13.94 -8.35
C ILE A 288 -17.13 -14.12 -7.01
N ARG A 289 -17.39 -15.24 -6.33
CA ARG A 289 -16.76 -15.59 -5.06
C ARG A 289 -15.78 -16.73 -5.24
N THR A 290 -14.55 -16.55 -4.80
CA THR A 290 -13.52 -17.60 -4.81
C THR A 290 -13.29 -18.18 -3.41
N GLN A 291 -13.08 -19.49 -3.34
CA GLN A 291 -12.84 -20.23 -2.10
C GLN A 291 -11.75 -21.29 -2.32
N ASN A 292 -11.06 -21.69 -1.24
CA ASN A 292 -9.91 -22.59 -1.29
C ASN A 292 -8.78 -22.03 -2.17
N THR A 293 -8.05 -22.90 -2.87
CA THR A 293 -7.02 -22.49 -3.84
C THR A 293 -7.61 -22.49 -5.25
N VAL A 294 -7.68 -21.32 -5.86
CA VAL A 294 -8.13 -21.13 -7.24
C VAL A 294 -7.19 -20.23 -8.03
N ASN A 295 -7.19 -20.40 -9.35
CA ASN A 295 -6.46 -19.52 -10.25
C ASN A 295 -7.44 -18.79 -11.19
N LEU A 296 -7.23 -17.51 -11.43
CA LEU A 296 -7.89 -16.71 -12.45
C LEU A 296 -6.85 -16.41 -13.53
N ASN A 297 -7.00 -17.06 -14.68
CA ASN A 297 -6.20 -16.81 -15.87
C ASN A 297 -6.92 -15.78 -16.75
N LEU A 298 -6.56 -14.50 -16.54
CA LEU A 298 -7.20 -13.34 -17.12
C LEU A 298 -6.42 -12.88 -18.35
N ARG A 299 -6.66 -13.50 -19.52
CA ARG A 299 -5.87 -13.21 -20.72
C ARG A 299 -6.04 -11.77 -21.20
N ALA A 300 -5.00 -11.20 -21.80
CA ALA A 300 -5.06 -9.89 -22.42
C ALA A 300 -6.26 -9.75 -23.38
N GLY A 301 -7.09 -8.72 -23.16
CA GLY A 301 -8.33 -8.47 -23.90
C GLY A 301 -9.57 -9.24 -23.39
N SER A 302 -9.47 -9.97 -22.28
CA SER A 302 -10.65 -10.45 -21.54
C SER A 302 -11.24 -9.37 -20.65
N ASN A 303 -12.54 -9.50 -20.34
CA ASN A 303 -13.30 -8.54 -19.55
C ASN A 303 -13.89 -9.19 -18.29
N PHE A 304 -13.18 -9.13 -17.16
CA PHE A 304 -13.71 -9.50 -15.85
C PHE A 304 -14.32 -8.26 -15.16
N ASN A 305 -15.62 -8.01 -15.38
CA ASN A 305 -16.28 -6.80 -14.91
C ASN A 305 -17.08 -6.99 -13.61
N ALA A 306 -17.42 -8.22 -13.24
CA ALA A 306 -18.11 -8.51 -11.98
C ALA A 306 -17.23 -8.19 -10.75
N PRO A 307 -17.84 -7.77 -9.64
CA PRO A 307 -17.22 -7.82 -8.32
C PRO A 307 -16.57 -9.19 -8.05
N LEU A 308 -15.36 -9.16 -7.51
CA LEU A 308 -14.64 -10.34 -7.01
C LEU A 308 -14.60 -10.31 -5.49
N ASN A 309 -15.06 -11.38 -4.84
CA ASN A 309 -14.86 -11.61 -3.41
C ASN A 309 -13.95 -12.83 -3.21
N VAL A 310 -12.74 -12.58 -2.71
CA VAL A 310 -11.80 -13.63 -2.30
C VAL A 310 -12.15 -14.01 -0.86
N ASN A 311 -12.97 -15.05 -0.71
CA ASN A 311 -13.64 -15.37 0.54
C ASN A 311 -12.78 -16.21 1.49
N THR A 312 -12.12 -17.24 0.97
CA THR A 312 -11.20 -18.10 1.74
C THR A 312 -10.05 -18.56 0.87
N GLY A 313 -8.96 -19.00 1.51
CA GLY A 313 -7.83 -19.62 0.81
C GLY A 313 -7.03 -18.64 -0.05
N LEU A 314 -6.54 -19.12 -1.19
CA LEU A 314 -5.65 -18.40 -2.11
C LEU A 314 -6.31 -18.25 -3.48
N THR A 315 -6.48 -17.01 -3.92
CA THR A 315 -6.81 -16.69 -5.31
C THR A 315 -5.58 -16.14 -6.02
N ASN A 316 -5.10 -16.87 -7.02
CA ASN A 316 -4.04 -16.40 -7.90
C ASN A 316 -4.64 -15.72 -9.12
N ALA A 317 -4.51 -14.40 -9.29
CA ALA A 317 -5.09 -13.65 -10.40
C ALA A 317 -4.01 -13.02 -11.29
N THR A 318 -3.85 -13.52 -12.51
CA THR A 318 -2.86 -13.03 -13.49
C THR A 318 -3.19 -13.51 -14.90
N ASP A 319 -2.51 -13.00 -15.93
CA ASP A 319 -2.46 -13.65 -17.25
C ASP A 319 -1.38 -14.75 -17.23
N PHE A 320 -1.65 -15.90 -17.84
CA PHE A 320 -0.68 -17.01 -17.99
C PHE A 320 0.14 -16.91 -19.29
N SER A 321 -0.12 -15.87 -20.09
CA SER A 321 0.60 -15.55 -21.32
C SER A 321 1.23 -14.16 -21.21
N SER A 322 2.36 -13.96 -21.88
CA SER A 322 3.05 -12.66 -21.93
C SER A 322 2.09 -11.57 -22.40
N PRO A 323 2.01 -10.40 -21.71
CA PRO A 323 2.96 -9.88 -20.72
C PRO A 323 2.73 -10.30 -19.26
N TYR A 324 1.89 -11.30 -19.01
CA TYR A 324 1.59 -11.86 -17.68
C TYR A 324 0.90 -10.86 -16.74
N VAL A 325 -0.02 -10.06 -17.28
CA VAL A 325 -0.77 -9.02 -16.54
C VAL A 325 -2.25 -9.31 -16.55
N GLY A 326 -2.79 -9.75 -15.41
CA GLY A 326 -4.21 -9.91 -15.21
C GLY A 326 -4.91 -8.57 -14.99
N ARG A 327 -6.17 -8.44 -15.40
CA ARG A 327 -6.98 -7.23 -15.22
C ARG A 327 -8.32 -7.54 -14.60
N LEU A 328 -8.64 -6.85 -13.51
CA LEU A 328 -9.94 -6.89 -12.86
C LEU A 328 -10.60 -5.51 -12.99
N TYR A 329 -11.77 -5.45 -13.60
CA TYR A 329 -12.50 -4.19 -13.81
C TYR A 329 -13.56 -3.92 -12.75
N GLY A 330 -14.10 -4.98 -12.14
CA GLY A 330 -15.02 -4.88 -11.02
C GLY A 330 -14.31 -4.60 -9.67
N PRO A 331 -15.07 -4.21 -8.63
CA PRO A 331 -14.56 -4.09 -7.26
C PRO A 331 -13.96 -5.40 -6.75
N VAL A 332 -12.97 -5.31 -5.86
CA VAL A 332 -12.31 -6.47 -5.26
C VAL A 332 -12.41 -6.40 -3.75
N THR A 333 -12.92 -7.45 -3.13
CA THR A 333 -12.90 -7.64 -1.68
C THR A 333 -12.09 -8.87 -1.33
N VAL A 334 -11.14 -8.76 -0.40
CA VAL A 334 -10.40 -9.90 0.16
C VAL A 334 -10.80 -10.04 1.62
N ASP A 335 -11.44 -11.15 1.96
CA ASP A 335 -11.94 -11.40 3.30
C ASP A 335 -10.81 -11.77 4.27
N ALA A 336 -11.08 -11.63 5.58
CA ALA A 336 -10.12 -11.97 6.61
C ALA A 336 -9.69 -13.45 6.51
N GLY A 337 -8.38 -13.70 6.55
CA GLY A 337 -7.81 -15.05 6.38
C GLY A 337 -7.67 -15.50 4.93
N ALA A 338 -8.19 -14.75 3.95
CA ALA A 338 -8.03 -15.03 2.53
C ALA A 338 -6.82 -14.28 1.93
N THR A 339 -6.32 -14.77 0.79
CA THR A 339 -5.15 -14.22 0.11
C THR A 339 -5.42 -14.00 -1.38
N LEU A 340 -5.10 -12.81 -1.88
CA LEU A 340 -5.05 -12.51 -3.31
C LEU A 340 -3.60 -12.29 -3.75
N ALA A 341 -3.18 -12.96 -4.82
CA ALA A 341 -1.83 -12.86 -5.34
C ALA A 341 -1.76 -12.91 -6.87
N PRO A 342 -0.91 -12.09 -7.53
CA PRO A 342 -0.53 -12.31 -8.91
C PRO A 342 0.70 -13.23 -8.96
N THR A 343 0.56 -14.51 -8.59
CA THR A 343 1.68 -15.45 -8.72
C THR A 343 1.19 -16.85 -9.04
N LEU A 344 1.98 -17.58 -9.82
CA LEU A 344 1.91 -19.03 -9.87
C LEU A 344 3.10 -19.60 -9.12
N THR A 345 2.89 -20.66 -8.33
CA THR A 345 3.95 -21.30 -7.54
C THR A 345 5.09 -21.77 -8.45
N GLY A 346 6.34 -21.44 -8.09
CA GLY A 346 7.55 -21.98 -8.74
C GLY A 346 8.06 -21.23 -9.97
N ASN A 347 7.47 -20.10 -10.37
CA ASN A 347 7.92 -19.34 -11.54
C ASN A 347 8.69 -18.06 -11.20
N VAL A 348 9.79 -17.81 -11.91
CA VAL A 348 10.63 -16.59 -11.86
C VAL A 348 10.09 -15.49 -12.80
N ILE A 349 8.92 -15.71 -13.39
CA ILE A 349 8.27 -14.80 -14.33
C ILE A 349 7.65 -13.60 -13.60
N VAL A 350 7.76 -12.43 -14.24
CA VAL A 350 7.11 -11.17 -13.85
C VAL A 350 5.59 -11.35 -13.98
N TYR A 351 4.87 -11.44 -12.87
CA TYR A 351 3.41 -11.47 -12.86
C TYR A 351 2.86 -10.15 -12.32
N GLY A 352 1.85 -9.61 -13.00
CA GLY A 352 1.20 -8.35 -12.67
C GLY A 352 -0.30 -8.52 -12.51
N LEU A 353 -0.88 -7.69 -11.65
CA LEU A 353 -2.33 -7.52 -11.56
C LEU A 353 -2.67 -6.04 -11.56
N GLU A 354 -3.53 -5.63 -12.47
CA GLU A 354 -4.15 -4.31 -12.50
C GLU A 354 -5.59 -4.42 -11.99
N ILE A 355 -5.93 -3.61 -11.00
CA ILE A 355 -7.29 -3.55 -10.44
C ILE A 355 -7.86 -2.17 -10.72
N TYR A 356 -8.87 -2.10 -11.59
CA TYR A 356 -9.55 -0.86 -11.97
C TYR A 356 -10.77 -0.55 -11.07
N GLY A 357 -11.31 -1.54 -10.37
CA GLY A 357 -12.34 -1.34 -9.35
C GLY A 357 -11.78 -0.91 -7.99
N ASN A 358 -12.67 -0.49 -7.09
CA ASN A 358 -12.30 -0.20 -5.70
C ASN A 358 -11.85 -1.48 -4.98
N VAL A 359 -10.93 -1.35 -4.02
CA VAL A 359 -10.36 -2.48 -3.30
C VAL A 359 -10.62 -2.37 -1.80
N ILE A 360 -11.14 -3.45 -1.22
CA ILE A 360 -11.24 -3.66 0.23
C ILE A 360 -10.41 -4.89 0.60
N ASN A 361 -9.31 -4.69 1.32
CA ASN A 361 -8.45 -5.78 1.80
C ASN A 361 -8.61 -5.96 3.31
N ASN A 362 -9.34 -6.99 3.73
CA ASN A 362 -9.37 -7.48 5.12
C ASN A 362 -8.44 -8.68 5.34
N GLY A 363 -7.91 -9.28 4.26
CA GLY A 363 -7.01 -10.43 4.28
C GLY A 363 -5.57 -10.07 3.92
N THR A 364 -4.98 -10.79 2.98
CA THR A 364 -3.60 -10.59 2.52
C THR A 364 -3.53 -10.31 1.02
N LEU A 365 -2.88 -9.21 0.64
CA LEU A 365 -2.37 -8.99 -0.71
C LEU A 365 -0.89 -9.35 -0.74
N THR A 366 -0.48 -10.30 -1.58
CA THR A 366 0.92 -10.75 -1.66
C THR A 366 1.36 -11.04 -3.08
N ALA A 367 2.65 -10.83 -3.38
CA ALA A 367 3.23 -11.27 -4.64
C ALA A 367 4.70 -11.69 -4.44
N GLY A 368 4.90 -12.82 -3.74
CA GLY A 368 6.24 -13.34 -3.43
C GLY A 368 6.84 -12.88 -2.11
N GLY A 369 6.08 -12.16 -1.27
CA GLY A 369 6.61 -11.53 -0.05
C GLY A 369 7.47 -10.30 -0.36
N GLY A 370 7.51 -9.34 0.57
CA GLY A 370 8.21 -8.06 0.42
C GLY A 370 9.75 -8.14 0.37
N ASN A 371 10.35 -9.18 -0.23
CA ASN A 371 11.80 -9.41 -0.30
C ASN A 371 12.34 -9.29 -1.74
N ASN A 372 13.66 -9.08 -1.85
CA ASN A 372 14.33 -8.84 -3.14
C ASN A 372 14.45 -10.09 -4.05
N THR A 373 14.02 -11.27 -3.61
CA THR A 373 14.16 -12.52 -4.39
C THR A 373 13.05 -12.70 -5.44
N ASN A 374 12.00 -11.88 -5.39
CA ASN A 374 10.83 -11.96 -6.27
C ASN A 374 10.76 -10.78 -7.24
N LEU A 375 11.84 -10.59 -8.01
CA LEU A 375 12.00 -9.45 -8.91
C LEU A 375 10.77 -9.27 -9.82
N ASN A 376 10.18 -8.08 -9.74
CA ASN A 376 9.18 -7.52 -10.65
C ASN A 376 7.73 -8.05 -10.54
N LYS A 377 7.34 -8.73 -9.47
CA LYS A 377 5.89 -8.98 -9.24
C LYS A 377 5.20 -7.71 -8.75
N TYR A 378 4.00 -7.40 -9.25
CA TYR A 378 3.34 -6.14 -8.89
C TYR A 378 1.83 -6.20 -8.83
N ILE A 379 1.25 -5.29 -8.05
CA ILE A 379 -0.17 -4.94 -8.08
C ILE A 379 -0.28 -3.44 -8.35
N ILE A 380 -1.05 -3.06 -9.36
CA ILE A 380 -1.33 -1.65 -9.69
C ILE A 380 -2.81 -1.38 -9.37
N PHE A 381 -3.03 -0.39 -8.51
CA PHE A 381 -4.36 0.09 -8.18
C PHE A 381 -4.71 1.28 -9.09
N LYS A 382 -5.80 1.10 -9.85
CA LYS A 382 -6.37 2.09 -10.78
C LYS A 382 -7.81 2.47 -10.42
N GLY A 383 -8.38 1.90 -9.36
CA GLY A 383 -9.67 2.31 -8.79
C GLY A 383 -9.57 3.55 -7.91
N GLY A 384 -10.72 4.13 -7.57
CA GLY A 384 -10.80 5.38 -6.81
C GLY A 384 -10.60 5.21 -5.29
N GLU A 385 -10.73 3.99 -4.77
CA GLU A 385 -10.59 3.70 -3.35
C GLU A 385 -9.79 2.43 -3.08
N PHE A 386 -8.93 2.49 -2.06
CA PHE A 386 -8.24 1.35 -1.48
C PHE A 386 -8.31 1.38 0.05
N VAL A 387 -9.13 0.51 0.61
CA VAL A 387 -9.26 0.28 2.05
C VAL A 387 -8.41 -0.93 2.43
N ASN A 388 -7.37 -0.74 3.23
CA ASN A 388 -6.52 -1.82 3.74
C ASN A 388 -6.71 -1.99 5.25
N ASN A 389 -7.40 -3.04 5.66
CA ASN A 389 -7.53 -3.49 7.05
C ASN A 389 -6.68 -4.73 7.35
N GLY A 390 -6.11 -5.35 6.31
CA GLY A 390 -5.29 -6.55 6.40
C GLY A 390 -3.80 -6.29 6.21
N THR A 391 -3.14 -7.17 5.45
CA THR A 391 -1.69 -7.08 5.16
C THR A 391 -1.45 -6.87 3.67
N VAL A 392 -0.52 -5.97 3.34
CA VAL A 392 0.01 -5.78 1.98
C VAL A 392 1.50 -6.11 1.98
N SER A 393 1.87 -7.25 1.40
CA SER A 393 3.25 -7.76 1.31
C SER A 393 3.57 -8.19 -0.12
N VAL A 394 3.66 -7.19 -0.99
CA VAL A 394 3.88 -7.34 -2.45
C VAL A 394 5.30 -6.85 -2.77
N PHE A 395 5.95 -7.36 -3.82
CA PHE A 395 7.22 -6.77 -4.24
C PHE A 395 7.03 -5.30 -4.66
N THR A 396 6.10 -5.00 -5.56
CA THR A 396 5.74 -3.62 -5.91
C THR A 396 4.24 -3.39 -5.80
N ILE A 397 3.82 -2.34 -5.09
CA ILE A 397 2.49 -1.75 -5.30
C ILE A 397 2.62 -0.42 -6.04
N SER A 398 1.68 -0.09 -6.92
CA SER A 398 1.58 1.24 -7.53
C SER A 398 0.20 1.84 -7.36
N LEU A 399 0.15 3.11 -6.98
CA LEU A 399 -1.03 3.96 -6.91
C LEU A 399 -1.01 4.89 -8.13
N ASP A 400 -1.78 4.54 -9.16
CA ASP A 400 -1.59 5.06 -10.53
C ASP A 400 -2.72 6.01 -10.99
N THR A 401 -3.65 6.33 -10.09
CA THR A 401 -4.82 7.18 -10.32
C THR A 401 -5.09 8.06 -9.11
N ASN A 402 -6.08 8.95 -9.20
CA ASN A 402 -6.60 9.63 -8.01
C ASN A 402 -7.26 8.58 -7.11
N ILE A 403 -6.66 8.32 -5.94
CA ILE A 403 -7.06 7.23 -5.07
C ILE A 403 -7.14 7.67 -3.61
N ASN A 404 -8.25 7.33 -2.97
CA ASN A 404 -8.39 7.46 -1.53
C ASN A 404 -7.85 6.19 -0.86
N ILE A 405 -6.91 6.35 0.07
CA ILE A 405 -6.32 5.26 0.85
C ILE A 405 -6.74 5.35 2.31
N SER A 406 -7.14 4.22 2.90
CA SER A 406 -7.60 4.17 4.30
C SER A 406 -7.44 2.79 4.91
N GLY A 407 -7.78 2.67 6.20
CA GLY A 407 -7.79 1.43 6.96
C GLY A 407 -6.58 1.29 7.90
N ALA A 408 -6.66 0.35 8.83
CA ALA A 408 -5.66 0.14 9.89
C ALA A 408 -4.62 -0.96 9.56
N GLY A 409 -4.63 -1.46 8.34
CA GLY A 409 -3.78 -2.55 7.87
C GLY A 409 -2.31 -2.15 7.70
N THR A 410 -1.46 -3.14 7.49
CA THR A 410 -0.01 -2.95 7.34
C THR A 410 0.42 -2.89 5.88
N PHE A 411 1.38 -2.01 5.58
CA PHE A 411 2.01 -1.89 4.26
C PHE A 411 3.49 -2.23 4.36
N THR A 412 3.85 -3.47 4.06
CA THR A 412 5.24 -3.97 4.08
C THR A 412 5.71 -4.48 2.70
N PRO A 413 5.45 -3.76 1.58
CA PRO A 413 5.96 -4.20 0.29
C PRO A 413 7.47 -3.95 0.16
N TYR A 414 8.09 -4.46 -0.90
CA TYR A 414 9.47 -4.08 -1.21
C TYR A 414 9.54 -2.62 -1.71
N ARG A 415 8.60 -2.22 -2.58
CA ARG A 415 8.43 -0.85 -3.09
C ARG A 415 6.97 -0.42 -3.11
N ILE A 416 6.73 0.87 -2.83
CA ILE A 416 5.45 1.55 -3.05
C ILE A 416 5.70 2.64 -4.10
N TYR A 417 4.93 2.66 -5.19
CA TYR A 417 4.95 3.75 -6.16
C TYR A 417 3.70 4.60 -6.07
N VAL A 418 3.89 5.91 -6.21
CA VAL A 418 2.81 6.86 -6.53
C VAL A 418 3.13 7.42 -7.91
N GLY A 419 2.33 7.01 -8.89
CA GLY A 419 2.55 7.32 -10.30
C GLY A 419 2.35 8.80 -10.63
N ALA A 420 2.69 9.20 -11.86
CA ALA A 420 2.53 10.60 -12.30
C ALA A 420 1.07 11.09 -12.30
N ASN A 421 0.12 10.18 -12.49
CA ASN A 421 -1.32 10.42 -12.38
C ASN A 421 -1.86 10.02 -10.99
N GLY A 422 -0.98 9.57 -10.09
CA GLY A 422 -1.31 9.12 -8.76
C GLY A 422 -1.45 10.31 -7.81
N ASN A 423 -2.68 10.64 -7.43
CA ASN A 423 -2.94 11.52 -6.29
C ASN A 423 -3.53 10.67 -5.16
N ALA A 424 -2.69 10.26 -4.22
CA ALA A 424 -3.09 9.46 -3.07
C ALA A 424 -3.57 10.37 -1.93
N THR A 425 -4.84 10.30 -1.55
CA THR A 425 -5.38 11.01 -0.40
C THR A 425 -5.64 10.04 0.75
N MET A 426 -5.07 10.31 1.92
CA MET A 426 -5.30 9.50 3.13
C MET A 426 -6.63 9.89 3.79
N LEU A 427 -7.43 8.89 4.18
CA LEU A 427 -8.65 9.10 4.98
C LEU A 427 -8.53 8.57 6.41
N SER A 428 -7.39 7.99 6.77
CA SER A 428 -7.04 7.56 8.14
C SER A 428 -5.53 7.64 8.35
N ASP A 429 -5.08 7.49 9.59
CA ASP A 429 -3.66 7.26 9.90
C ASP A 429 -3.19 5.96 9.24
N MET A 430 -1.97 5.97 8.71
CA MET A 430 -1.40 4.85 7.94
C MET A 430 0.04 4.58 8.37
N THR A 431 0.48 3.33 8.22
CA THR A 431 1.88 2.95 8.48
C THR A 431 2.48 2.27 7.26
N PHE A 432 3.51 2.90 6.69
CA PHE A 432 4.29 2.39 5.57
C PHE A 432 5.67 1.94 6.05
N SER A 433 5.96 0.67 5.81
CA SER A 433 7.21 0.02 6.19
C SER A 433 7.81 -0.71 4.98
N PRO A 434 8.09 -0.01 3.86
CA PRO A 434 8.67 -0.68 2.71
C PRO A 434 10.08 -1.16 3.02
N ALA A 435 10.47 -2.30 2.45
CA ALA A 435 11.81 -2.85 2.63
C ALA A 435 12.88 -2.05 1.87
N LEU A 436 12.53 -1.47 0.70
CA LEU A 436 13.42 -0.60 -0.05
C LEU A 436 12.95 0.85 -0.05
N GLU A 437 11.78 1.14 -0.63
CA GLU A 437 11.39 2.54 -0.88
C GLU A 437 9.89 2.80 -0.99
N LEU A 438 9.52 4.04 -0.64
CA LEU A 438 8.29 4.71 -1.02
C LEU A 438 8.65 5.76 -2.08
N HIS A 439 8.25 5.54 -3.33
CA HIS A 439 8.71 6.30 -4.48
C HIS A 439 7.58 7.08 -5.15
N PHE A 440 7.69 8.40 -5.08
CA PHE A 440 6.86 9.31 -5.85
C PHE A 440 7.54 9.68 -7.16
N ILE A 441 6.88 9.33 -8.27
CA ILE A 441 7.31 9.71 -9.62
C ILE A 441 6.99 11.20 -9.83
N SER A 442 7.60 11.82 -10.85
CA SER A 442 7.29 13.21 -11.22
C SER A 442 5.78 13.39 -11.44
N GLY A 443 5.17 14.36 -10.76
CA GLY A 443 3.72 14.59 -10.77
C GLY A 443 2.93 13.84 -9.70
N GLY A 444 3.50 12.79 -9.09
CA GLY A 444 2.86 12.02 -8.03
C GLY A 444 2.67 12.85 -6.75
N MET A 445 1.49 12.72 -6.14
CA MET A 445 1.11 13.48 -4.94
C MET A 445 0.62 12.55 -3.83
N LEU A 446 1.08 12.82 -2.60
CA LEU A 446 0.44 12.35 -1.38
C LEU A 446 -0.19 13.53 -0.64
N ASN A 447 -1.46 13.38 -0.29
CA ASN A 447 -2.22 14.28 0.55
C ASN A 447 -2.57 13.57 1.88
N PRO A 448 -1.84 13.82 2.98
CA PRO A 448 -2.14 13.22 4.27
C PRO A 448 -3.51 13.60 4.85
N ASN A 449 -4.07 14.74 4.45
CA ASN A 449 -5.46 15.15 4.71
C ASN A 449 -5.89 15.05 6.19
N GLY A 450 -5.12 15.67 7.07
CA GLY A 450 -5.33 15.70 8.52
C GLY A 450 -4.71 14.52 9.26
N ASN A 451 -4.36 13.45 8.55
CA ASN A 451 -3.88 12.19 9.13
C ASN A 451 -2.35 12.15 9.27
N THR A 452 -1.89 11.16 10.01
CA THR A 452 -0.47 10.83 10.22
C THR A 452 -0.05 9.67 9.31
N LEU A 453 0.96 9.91 8.47
CA LEU A 453 1.70 8.84 7.81
C LEU A 453 2.91 8.46 8.66
N ASN A 454 2.94 7.23 9.16
CA ASN A 454 4.09 6.65 9.86
C ASN A 454 5.00 5.96 8.85
N PHE A 455 6.20 6.50 8.65
CA PHE A 455 7.22 5.93 7.79
C PHE A 455 8.33 5.31 8.65
N THR A 456 8.40 3.97 8.66
CA THR A 456 9.18 3.24 9.68
C THR A 456 10.39 2.49 9.14
N SER A 457 10.55 2.40 7.81
CA SER A 457 11.67 1.74 7.15
C SER A 457 11.83 2.19 5.69
N GLY A 458 12.98 1.92 5.10
CA GLY A 458 13.26 2.17 3.69
C GLY A 458 13.61 3.63 3.40
N THR A 459 13.51 3.98 2.11
CA THR A 459 13.82 5.32 1.58
C THR A 459 12.58 5.96 0.99
N LEU A 460 12.22 7.16 1.42
CA LEU A 460 11.31 8.01 0.67
C LEU A 460 12.08 8.59 -0.52
N GLN A 461 11.65 8.29 -1.74
CA GLN A 461 12.14 8.90 -2.98
C GLN A 461 11.12 9.92 -3.47
N LEU A 462 11.40 11.20 -3.32
CA LEU A 462 10.54 12.28 -3.79
C LEU A 462 11.18 12.93 -5.03
N ASN A 463 10.73 12.54 -6.22
CA ASN A 463 11.29 13.05 -7.48
C ASN A 463 10.89 14.51 -7.78
N ASN A 464 11.56 15.12 -8.77
CA ASN A 464 11.21 16.45 -9.27
C ASN A 464 9.72 16.53 -9.66
N GLY A 465 9.00 17.53 -9.15
CA GLY A 465 7.58 17.72 -9.38
C GLY A 465 6.67 16.86 -8.50
N ALA A 466 7.20 15.94 -7.70
CA ALA A 466 6.42 15.20 -6.72
C ALA A 466 6.13 16.04 -5.47
N ILE A 467 4.96 15.79 -4.85
CA ILE A 467 4.44 16.62 -3.77
C ILE A 467 3.98 15.75 -2.58
N ILE A 468 4.40 16.14 -1.37
CA ILE A 468 3.73 15.74 -0.14
C ILE A 468 3.04 16.98 0.43
N ALA A 469 1.71 17.01 0.42
CA ALA A 469 0.91 18.19 0.68
C ALA A 469 0.88 18.62 2.16
N ASN A 470 0.69 19.92 2.41
CA ASN A 470 0.61 20.50 3.76
C ASN A 470 -0.81 20.36 4.35
N SER A 471 -1.21 19.14 4.70
CA SER A 471 -2.54 18.89 5.25
C SER A 471 -2.54 17.93 6.43
N GLY A 472 -1.45 17.24 6.75
CA GLY A 472 -1.34 16.32 7.89
C GLY A 472 0.11 16.08 8.29
N LEU A 473 0.40 15.03 9.06
CA LEU A 473 1.73 14.78 9.64
C LEU A 473 2.47 13.67 8.89
N PHE A 474 3.72 13.92 8.49
CA PHE A 474 4.65 12.86 8.09
C PHE A 474 5.57 12.53 9.27
N ARG A 475 5.41 11.35 9.87
CA ARG A 475 6.18 10.91 11.03
C ARG A 475 7.19 9.84 10.63
N THR A 476 8.46 10.07 10.94
CA THR A 476 9.52 9.06 10.77
C THR A 476 9.84 8.38 12.09
N GLN A 477 10.14 7.08 12.02
CA GLN A 477 10.55 6.23 13.14
C GLN A 477 11.65 5.27 12.69
N ASN A 478 12.46 4.77 13.63
CA ASN A 478 13.63 3.92 13.34
C ASN A 478 14.64 4.63 12.42
N THR A 479 15.43 3.84 11.67
CA THR A 479 16.35 4.36 10.66
C THR A 479 15.65 4.43 9.30
N VAL A 480 15.46 5.64 8.79
CA VAL A 480 14.87 5.89 7.46
C VAL A 480 15.65 6.94 6.68
N ASN A 481 15.50 6.92 5.36
CA ASN A 481 16.10 7.94 4.51
C ASN A 481 15.03 8.70 3.72
N LEU A 482 15.23 9.99 3.51
CA LEU A 482 14.41 10.88 2.69
C LEU A 482 15.33 11.44 1.58
N ASN A 483 15.16 10.94 0.36
CA ASN A 483 15.76 11.52 -0.84
C ASN A 483 14.81 12.57 -1.42
N LEU A 484 15.12 13.83 -1.16
CA LEU A 484 14.32 15.00 -1.50
C LEU A 484 14.93 15.66 -2.75
N ARG A 485 14.59 15.16 -3.94
CA ARG A 485 15.23 15.63 -5.18
C ARG A 485 14.93 17.10 -5.47
N ALA A 486 15.84 17.78 -6.14
CA ALA A 486 15.63 19.13 -6.63
C ALA A 486 14.32 19.24 -7.42
N GLY A 487 13.48 20.22 -7.06
CA GLY A 487 12.15 20.43 -7.66
C GLY A 487 11.02 19.62 -7.00
N SER A 488 11.31 18.77 -6.01
CA SER A 488 10.28 18.15 -5.17
C SER A 488 9.76 19.11 -4.10
N ASN A 489 8.51 18.93 -3.66
CA ASN A 489 7.87 19.75 -2.63
C ASN A 489 7.43 18.90 -1.43
N PHE A 490 8.26 18.83 -0.40
CA PHE A 490 7.88 18.26 0.90
C PHE A 490 7.26 19.37 1.77
N ASN A 491 5.94 19.53 1.68
CA ASN A 491 5.21 20.61 2.37
C ASN A 491 4.56 20.18 3.69
N ALA A 492 4.35 18.88 3.91
CA ALA A 492 3.81 18.38 5.17
C ALA A 492 4.74 18.68 6.37
N PRO A 493 4.20 18.95 7.56
CA PRO A 493 4.92 18.81 8.81
C PRO A 493 5.68 17.48 8.89
N LEU A 494 6.98 17.55 9.18
CA LEU A 494 7.83 16.39 9.45
C LEU A 494 8.05 16.26 10.96
N ARG A 495 7.74 15.10 11.54
CA ARG A 495 8.13 14.75 12.91
C ARG A 495 9.05 13.55 12.93
N VAL A 496 10.28 13.75 13.36
CA VAL A 496 11.27 12.69 13.61
C VAL A 496 11.06 12.19 15.03
N SER A 497 10.32 11.10 15.18
CA SER A 497 9.80 10.65 16.48
C SER A 497 10.76 9.71 17.22
N SER A 498 11.54 8.90 16.48
CA SER A 498 12.56 8.03 17.05
C SER A 498 13.60 7.67 15.98
N GLY A 499 14.76 7.16 16.41
CA GLY A 499 15.80 6.66 15.52
C GLY A 499 16.51 7.76 14.71
N LEU A 500 16.99 7.40 13.52
CA LEU A 500 17.76 8.27 12.63
C LEU A 500 16.97 8.52 11.35
N THR A 501 16.65 9.78 11.08
CA THR A 501 16.17 10.23 9.77
C THR A 501 17.31 10.90 9.01
N ASN A 502 17.70 10.32 7.88
CA ASN A 502 18.63 10.94 6.95
C ASN A 502 17.84 11.69 5.88
N ALA A 503 18.00 13.01 5.73
CA ALA A 503 17.25 13.80 4.74
C ALA A 503 18.17 14.66 3.89
N THR A 504 18.22 14.41 2.58
CA THR A 504 19.03 15.17 1.61
C THR A 504 18.56 14.89 0.18
N ASP A 505 19.09 15.61 -0.82
CA ASP A 505 19.03 15.18 -2.23
C ASP A 505 20.23 14.26 -2.53
N TYR A 506 20.02 13.19 -3.30
CA TYR A 506 21.08 12.26 -3.76
C TYR A 506 21.67 12.64 -5.12
N SER A 507 21.18 13.73 -5.71
CA SER A 507 21.70 14.31 -6.94
C SER A 507 22.33 15.66 -6.67
N THR A 508 23.34 16.03 -7.46
CA THR A 508 24.00 17.35 -7.37
C THR A 508 22.96 18.47 -7.51
N PRO A 509 22.98 19.52 -6.66
CA PRO A 509 24.02 19.90 -5.69
C PRO A 509 23.86 19.31 -4.27
N TYR A 510 23.10 18.22 -4.11
CA TYR A 510 22.91 17.49 -2.84
C TYR A 510 22.24 18.33 -1.74
N VAL A 511 21.19 19.08 -2.12
CA VAL A 511 20.44 19.97 -1.22
C VAL A 511 19.02 19.46 -1.03
N GLY A 512 18.76 18.81 0.09
CA GLY A 512 17.39 18.48 0.52
C GLY A 512 16.66 19.72 1.04
N ARG A 513 15.35 19.79 0.79
CA ARG A 513 14.52 20.93 1.20
C ARG A 513 13.26 20.47 1.91
N LEU A 514 13.03 21.01 3.10
CA LEU A 514 11.82 20.78 3.89
C LEU A 514 11.03 22.09 3.98
N TYR A 515 9.83 22.11 3.39
CA TYR A 515 8.99 23.31 3.34
C TYR A 515 8.00 23.38 4.52
N GLY A 516 7.54 22.22 4.99
CA GLY A 516 6.72 22.13 6.19
C GLY A 516 7.51 22.33 7.50
N PRO A 517 6.83 22.56 8.63
CA PRO A 517 7.45 22.57 9.94
C PRO A 517 8.18 21.27 10.25
N VAL A 518 9.26 21.33 11.01
CA VAL A 518 10.06 20.16 11.41
C VAL A 518 10.12 20.08 12.93
N THR A 519 9.79 18.90 13.48
CA THR A 519 9.98 18.58 14.90
C THR A 519 10.89 17.35 15.03
N VAL A 520 11.93 17.45 15.84
CA VAL A 520 12.78 16.31 16.22
C VAL A 520 12.55 16.02 17.69
N ASP A 521 12.00 14.86 18.01
CA ASP A 521 11.69 14.46 19.38
C ASP A 521 12.96 14.09 20.17
N THR A 522 12.85 14.11 21.50
CA THR A 522 13.93 13.69 22.40
C THR A 522 14.38 12.26 22.09
N GLY A 523 15.69 12.05 21.96
CA GLY A 523 16.29 10.76 21.60
C GLY A 523 16.27 10.44 20.10
N ALA A 524 15.63 11.25 19.27
CA ALA A 524 15.63 11.10 17.82
C ALA A 524 16.73 11.97 17.16
N THR A 525 17.15 11.59 15.96
CA THR A 525 18.22 12.27 15.21
C THR A 525 17.80 12.58 13.79
N LEU A 526 18.04 13.81 13.33
CA LEU A 526 17.89 14.23 11.93
C LEU A 526 19.26 14.66 11.38
N ALA A 527 19.64 14.11 10.21
CA ALA A 527 20.93 14.38 9.60
C ALA A 527 20.86 14.51 8.06
N PRO A 528 21.64 15.42 7.43
CA PRO A 528 21.82 15.45 6.00
C PRO A 528 22.95 14.49 5.61
N THR A 529 22.77 13.18 5.79
CA THR A 529 23.85 12.22 5.48
C THR A 529 23.37 10.96 4.79
N MET A 530 24.20 10.44 3.90
CA MET A 530 24.21 9.02 3.57
C MET A 530 25.50 8.38 4.07
N THR A 531 25.44 7.09 4.39
CA THR A 531 26.62 6.30 4.76
C THR A 531 27.56 6.20 3.56
N GLY A 532 28.82 6.62 3.72
CA GLY A 532 29.90 6.42 2.73
C GLY A 532 30.07 7.55 1.71
N GLY A 533 31.23 8.22 1.74
CA GLY A 533 31.69 9.14 0.68
C GLY A 533 32.08 10.54 1.15
N THR A 534 32.88 11.25 0.35
CA THR A 534 33.38 12.63 0.54
C THR A 534 32.36 13.70 0.09
N ILE A 535 31.13 13.30 -0.22
CA ILE A 535 30.10 14.17 -0.78
C ILE A 535 29.53 15.09 0.30
N VAL A 536 29.32 16.33 -0.11
CA VAL A 536 28.70 17.37 0.71
C VAL A 536 27.19 17.27 0.60
N TYR A 537 26.52 17.09 1.72
CA TYR A 537 25.07 17.07 1.78
C TYR A 537 24.59 18.27 2.59
N HIS A 538 23.52 18.90 2.11
CA HIS A 538 22.89 20.06 2.72
C HIS A 538 21.41 19.77 2.98
N LEU A 539 20.90 20.32 4.07
CA LEU A 539 19.47 20.36 4.35
C LEU A 539 19.04 21.79 4.65
N GLU A 540 18.05 22.25 3.89
CA GLU A 540 17.42 23.55 4.06
C GLU A 540 16.04 23.41 4.72
N TYR A 541 15.79 24.23 5.73
CA TYR A 541 14.52 24.29 6.46
C TYR A 541 13.81 25.59 6.14
N TYR A 542 12.62 25.54 5.54
CA TYR A 542 11.81 26.73 5.26
C TYR A 542 10.65 26.88 6.26
N GLY A 543 10.11 25.79 6.78
CA GLY A 543 9.12 25.79 7.87
C GLY A 543 9.76 25.86 9.25
N ASN A 544 8.99 26.25 10.27
CA ASN A 544 9.44 26.36 11.66
C ASN A 544 10.15 25.08 12.13
N VAL A 545 11.25 25.22 12.88
CA VAL A 545 12.01 24.07 13.39
C VAL A 545 11.90 24.00 14.91
N THR A 546 11.61 22.82 15.45
CA THR A 546 11.70 22.49 16.88
C THR A 546 12.61 21.28 17.06
N ASN A 547 13.77 21.47 17.67
CA ASN A 547 14.72 20.40 17.96
C ASN A 547 14.74 20.09 19.46
N ASN A 548 14.13 18.97 19.86
CA ASN A 548 14.26 18.40 21.21
C ASN A 548 15.27 17.24 21.26
N GLY A 549 15.69 16.73 20.09
CA GLY A 549 16.64 15.62 19.95
C GLY A 549 18.02 16.08 19.48
N THR A 550 18.50 15.48 18.40
CA THR A 550 19.81 15.81 17.80
C THR A 550 19.69 16.19 16.34
N LEU A 551 20.22 17.35 15.98
CA LEU A 551 20.52 17.74 14.60
C LEU A 551 22.02 17.54 14.37
N THR A 552 22.41 16.62 13.48
CA THR A 552 23.82 16.24 13.30
C THR A 552 24.19 16.02 11.83
N ALA A 553 25.50 15.94 11.55
CA ALA A 553 26.06 15.64 10.24
C ALA A 553 26.71 14.24 10.14
N GLY A 554 26.37 13.34 11.08
CA GLY A 554 26.91 11.98 11.16
C GLY A 554 28.38 11.93 11.64
N GLY A 555 28.85 10.75 12.05
CA GLY A 555 30.08 10.52 12.83
C GLY A 555 31.40 11.12 12.28
N PHE A 556 32.25 11.46 13.24
CA PHE A 556 33.51 12.21 13.14
C PHE A 556 34.62 11.47 12.39
N ASN A 557 34.77 11.77 11.10
CA ASN A 557 36.02 11.50 10.38
C ASN A 557 36.54 12.85 9.86
N ASN A 558 37.79 13.17 10.23
CA ASN A 558 38.46 14.48 10.11
C ASN A 558 38.73 14.96 8.67
N THR A 559 37.95 14.50 7.69
CA THR A 559 38.13 14.78 6.25
C THR A 559 36.85 15.25 5.53
N GLN A 560 35.75 15.55 6.24
CA GLN A 560 34.45 15.93 5.62
C GLN A 560 33.97 17.34 5.99
N PHE A 561 34.84 18.32 5.78
CA PHE A 561 34.68 19.76 6.05
C PHE A 561 33.61 20.50 5.23
N LEU A 562 32.46 19.91 4.87
CA LEU A 562 31.47 20.63 4.04
C LEU A 562 29.98 20.43 4.40
N LYS A 563 29.60 19.48 5.26
CA LYS A 563 28.16 19.23 5.58
C LYS A 563 27.57 20.38 6.40
N SER A 564 26.49 21.00 5.92
CA SER A 564 25.87 22.15 6.60
C SER A 564 24.35 22.06 6.64
N MET A 565 23.78 22.70 7.65
CA MET A 565 22.34 22.94 7.75
C MET A 565 22.08 24.41 7.53
N ARG A 566 21.04 24.74 6.75
CA ARG A 566 20.65 26.11 6.47
C ARG A 566 19.20 26.33 6.91
N PHE A 567 19.02 27.28 7.82
CA PHE A 567 17.73 27.62 8.40
C PHE A 567 17.20 28.87 7.70
N LYS A 568 16.19 28.66 6.86
CA LYS A 568 15.39 29.69 6.19
C LYS A 568 14.01 29.86 6.87
N CYS A 569 13.85 29.28 8.05
CA CYS A 569 12.63 29.28 8.83
C CYS A 569 12.51 30.53 9.71
N PRO A 570 11.30 31.07 9.96
CA PRO A 570 11.13 32.26 10.78
C PRO A 570 11.27 31.99 12.28
N VAL A 571 11.09 30.74 12.73
CA VAL A 571 11.23 30.32 14.13
C VAL A 571 12.06 29.06 14.23
N PHE A 572 13.03 29.06 15.14
CA PHE A 572 13.85 27.91 15.49
C PHE A 572 13.90 27.76 17.01
N VAL A 573 13.24 26.72 17.52
CA VAL A 573 13.34 26.30 18.92
C VAL A 573 14.38 25.19 19.01
N ASN A 574 15.53 25.45 19.63
CA ASN A 574 16.57 24.46 19.87
C ASN A 574 16.64 24.13 21.37
N ASN A 575 16.10 22.99 21.77
CA ASN A 575 16.22 22.41 23.12
C ASN A 575 17.25 21.27 23.20
N GLY A 576 17.62 20.72 22.04
CA GLY A 576 18.53 19.58 21.91
C GLY A 576 19.96 19.94 21.53
N LEU A 577 20.67 18.96 20.97
CA LEU A 577 22.03 19.13 20.46
C LEU A 577 21.98 19.49 18.98
N LEU A 578 22.78 20.48 18.59
CA LEU A 578 23.11 20.75 17.19
C LEU A 578 24.62 20.59 16.98
N SER A 579 25.01 19.61 16.16
CA SER A 579 26.39 19.24 15.87
C SER A 579 26.61 18.99 14.36
N VAL A 580 26.75 20.05 13.58
CA VAL A 580 27.09 20.03 12.13
C VAL A 580 28.21 21.00 11.84
N LEU A 581 29.03 20.83 10.80
CA LEU A 581 30.18 21.73 10.61
C LEU A 581 29.85 23.23 10.64
N THR A 582 28.77 23.63 9.95
CA THR A 582 28.30 25.02 9.94
C THR A 582 26.77 25.06 9.94
N VAL A 583 26.24 25.90 10.82
CA VAL A 583 24.83 26.31 10.80
C VAL A 583 24.75 27.63 10.08
N ASN A 584 23.96 27.71 9.01
CA ASN A 584 23.70 28.97 8.32
C ASN A 584 22.30 29.46 8.67
N LEU A 585 22.19 30.65 9.24
CA LEU A 585 20.91 31.32 9.49
C LEU A 585 20.68 32.28 8.31
N ASP A 586 19.76 31.91 7.41
CA ASP A 586 19.51 32.52 6.10
C ASP A 586 18.10 33.12 5.99
N THR A 587 17.57 33.60 7.11
CA THR A 587 16.36 34.42 7.13
C THR A 587 16.32 35.29 8.38
N ASN A 588 15.32 36.15 8.47
CA ASN A 588 14.98 36.79 9.73
C ASN A 588 14.36 35.75 10.65
N LEU A 589 15.01 35.48 11.77
CA LEU A 589 14.77 34.29 12.59
C LEU A 589 14.68 34.67 14.07
N THR A 590 13.71 34.08 14.78
CA THR A 590 13.70 34.03 16.25
C THR A 590 14.27 32.69 16.71
N LEU A 591 15.30 32.73 17.56
CA LEU A 591 15.94 31.57 18.17
C LEU A 591 15.60 31.50 19.66
N SER A 592 15.11 30.34 20.09
CA SER A 592 14.78 30.07 21.50
C SER A 592 15.11 28.63 21.91
N GLY A 593 14.95 28.32 23.19
CA GLY A 593 15.16 26.99 23.78
C GLY A 593 16.37 26.91 24.72
N THR A 594 16.75 25.69 25.11
CA THR A 594 17.82 25.41 26.08
C THR A 594 18.99 24.63 25.50
N GLY A 595 18.97 24.39 24.19
CA GLY A 595 19.89 23.53 23.47
C GLY A 595 21.26 24.16 23.21
N SER A 596 22.21 23.32 22.82
CA SER A 596 23.60 23.70 22.56
C SER A 596 23.95 23.60 21.08
N PHE A 597 24.67 24.60 20.58
CA PHE A 597 25.32 24.60 19.28
C PHE A 597 26.80 24.32 19.49
N THR A 598 27.24 23.08 19.25
CA THR A 598 28.66 22.72 19.39
C THR A 598 29.52 23.18 18.21
N THR A 599 28.92 23.95 17.30
CA THR A 599 29.47 24.27 15.99
C THR A 599 29.28 25.73 15.64
N ASN A 600 29.97 26.18 14.60
CA ASN A 600 29.93 27.58 14.20
C ASN A 600 28.55 27.97 13.66
N VAL A 601 27.98 29.05 14.20
CA VAL A 601 26.74 29.66 13.71
C VAL A 601 27.10 30.84 12.81
N ASN A 602 26.74 30.74 11.53
CA ASN A 602 26.95 31.75 10.52
C ASN A 602 25.63 32.47 10.22
N ILE A 603 25.50 33.71 10.68
CA ILE A 603 24.36 34.59 10.38
C ILE A 603 24.67 35.27 9.05
N LEU A 604 23.95 34.91 8.00
CA LEU A 604 24.22 35.42 6.65
C LEU A 604 23.91 36.91 6.53
N SER A 605 24.44 37.54 5.47
CA SER A 605 24.29 38.97 5.24
C SER A 605 22.82 39.39 5.17
N ASN A 606 22.53 40.58 5.69
CA ASN A 606 21.18 41.17 5.71
C ASN A 606 20.12 40.31 6.42
N ARG A 607 20.51 39.54 7.45
CA ARG A 607 19.60 38.74 8.28
C ARG A 607 19.50 39.31 9.69
N ASN A 608 18.30 39.27 10.27
CA ASN A 608 18.05 39.65 11.65
C ASN A 608 17.75 38.39 12.47
N VAL A 609 18.66 38.02 13.38
CA VAL A 609 18.49 36.90 14.31
C VAL A 609 18.26 37.46 15.71
N THR A 610 17.15 37.09 16.33
CA THR A 610 16.81 37.51 17.69
C THR A 610 16.78 36.29 18.61
N LEU A 611 17.55 36.35 19.70
CA LEU A 611 17.57 35.38 20.76
C LEU A 611 16.52 35.75 21.81
N THR A 612 15.71 34.78 22.26
CA THR A 612 14.70 35.00 23.31
C THR A 612 14.86 34.09 24.52
N SER A 613 16.00 33.43 24.64
CA SER A 613 16.38 32.57 25.78
C SER A 613 17.90 32.40 25.85
N ASP A 614 18.39 31.78 26.92
CA ASP A 614 19.81 31.50 27.07
C ASP A 614 20.28 30.38 26.14
N HIS A 615 21.43 30.57 25.48
CA HIS A 615 21.99 29.56 24.57
C HIS A 615 23.50 29.41 24.67
N GLN A 616 23.96 28.18 24.44
CA GLN A 616 25.37 27.86 24.25
C GLN A 616 25.70 27.79 22.76
N PHE A 617 26.75 28.49 22.36
CA PHE A 617 27.36 28.44 21.04
C PHE A 617 28.81 28.00 21.12
N SER A 618 29.34 27.46 20.02
CA SER A 618 30.77 27.35 19.82
C SER A 618 31.33 28.70 19.42
N SER A 619 30.88 29.21 18.26
CA SER A 619 31.16 30.55 17.77
C SER A 619 29.97 31.12 16.99
N ALA A 620 29.96 32.44 16.80
CA ALA A 620 29.05 33.16 15.92
C ALA A 620 29.84 34.04 14.92
N ILE A 621 29.50 33.91 13.64
CA ILE A 621 29.88 34.84 12.58
C ILE A 621 28.65 35.68 12.25
N ILE A 622 28.80 37.00 12.37
CA ILE A 622 27.75 37.97 12.09
C ILE A 622 28.19 38.73 10.83
N ASN A 623 27.63 38.40 9.68
CA ASN A 623 28.06 38.99 8.41
C ASN A 623 27.58 40.44 8.23
N SER A 624 28.16 41.14 7.26
CA SER A 624 27.78 42.51 6.92
C SER A 624 26.28 42.67 6.65
N GLY A 625 25.70 43.74 7.18
CA GLY A 625 24.27 44.04 7.11
C GLY A 625 23.37 43.14 7.98
N SER A 626 23.91 42.11 8.64
CA SER A 626 23.15 41.26 9.56
C SER A 626 23.12 41.84 10.98
N THR A 627 22.09 41.51 11.74
CA THR A 627 21.95 41.85 13.15
C THR A 627 21.75 40.60 13.98
N PHE A 628 22.57 40.42 15.01
CA PHE A 628 22.34 39.44 16.06
C PHE A 628 21.91 40.17 17.35
N THR A 629 20.69 39.91 17.83
CA THR A 629 20.14 40.54 19.03
C THR A 629 20.01 39.50 20.13
N ILE A 630 20.63 39.75 21.29
CA ILE A 630 20.57 38.85 22.46
C ILE A 630 19.92 39.50 23.68
N SER A 631 19.10 40.54 23.46
CA SER A 631 18.55 41.34 24.55
C SER A 631 17.81 40.50 25.60
N ASN A 632 18.06 40.80 26.88
CA ASN A 632 17.52 40.08 28.03
C ASN A 632 17.88 38.58 28.10
N SER A 633 18.86 38.12 27.32
CA SER A 633 19.30 36.71 27.26
C SER A 633 20.79 36.56 27.56
N ARG A 634 21.25 35.33 27.81
CA ARG A 634 22.67 34.99 27.94
C ARG A 634 23.16 34.20 26.74
N ALA A 635 24.19 34.71 26.06
CA ALA A 635 24.90 34.00 25.00
C ALA A 635 26.24 33.49 25.53
N LYS A 636 26.43 32.16 25.51
CA LYS A 636 27.66 31.50 25.98
C LYS A 636 28.49 31.01 24.80
N PHE A 637 29.81 31.08 24.88
CA PHE A 637 30.70 30.72 23.79
C PHE A 637 31.88 29.85 24.22
N THR A 638 32.17 28.78 23.48
CA THR A 638 33.28 27.86 23.80
C THR A 638 34.50 27.93 22.88
N ALA A 639 34.40 28.48 21.66
CA ALA A 639 35.52 28.55 20.72
C ALA A 639 36.56 29.61 21.14
N SER A 640 37.82 29.43 20.74
CA SER A 640 38.92 30.36 21.04
C SER A 640 38.72 31.77 20.48
N ASN A 641 38.13 31.88 19.29
CA ASN A 641 37.76 33.14 18.65
C ASN A 641 36.26 33.16 18.40
N PRO A 642 35.44 33.38 19.44
CA PRO A 642 34.05 32.97 19.40
C PRO A 642 33.13 33.93 18.64
N ILE A 643 33.49 35.20 18.49
CA ILE A 643 32.64 36.19 17.84
C ILE A 643 33.42 36.88 16.73
N LEU A 644 33.04 36.62 15.49
CA LEU A 644 33.51 37.37 14.33
C LEU A 644 32.42 38.34 13.89
N GLN A 645 32.67 39.63 14.10
CA GLN A 645 31.66 40.67 13.96
C GLN A 645 31.92 41.56 12.74
N ASN A 646 31.14 41.34 11.68
CA ASN A 646 31.12 42.18 10.48
C ASN A 646 29.77 42.92 10.30
N GLY A 647 28.78 42.65 11.15
CA GLY A 647 27.45 43.26 11.15
C GLY A 647 27.17 44.04 12.44
N SER A 648 25.94 43.91 12.97
CA SER A 648 25.49 44.51 14.23
C SER A 648 25.23 43.45 15.29
N PHE A 649 25.70 43.67 16.52
CA PHE A 649 25.53 42.77 17.65
C PHE A 649 24.94 43.56 18.82
N ILE A 650 23.66 43.34 19.09
CA ILE A 650 22.87 44.09 20.05
C ILE A 650 22.78 43.28 21.35
N THR A 651 23.31 43.85 22.43
CA THR A 651 23.48 43.16 23.72
C THR A 651 22.70 43.82 24.87
N THR A 652 21.76 44.73 24.60
CA THR A 652 21.03 45.48 25.63
C THR A 652 20.45 44.57 26.71
N ASN A 653 20.74 44.83 28.00
CA ASN A 653 20.31 44.02 29.14
C ASN A 653 20.67 42.53 29.04
N SER A 654 21.70 42.18 28.29
CA SER A 654 22.14 40.78 28.09
C SER A 654 23.45 40.48 28.81
N LYS A 655 23.83 39.20 28.83
CA LYS A 655 25.14 38.74 29.31
C LYS A 655 25.84 37.91 28.24
N VAL A 656 27.09 38.26 27.93
CA VAL A 656 27.97 37.41 27.12
C VAL A 656 28.88 36.62 28.04
N GLU A 657 28.94 35.31 27.86
CA GLU A 657 29.81 34.43 28.64
C GLU A 657 30.84 33.73 27.77
N TYR A 658 32.10 33.81 28.19
CA TYR A 658 33.22 33.09 27.62
C TYR A 658 33.48 31.86 28.49
N ASN A 659 33.10 30.68 28.01
CA ASN A 659 33.15 29.42 28.77
C ASN A 659 33.79 28.26 28.00
N GLY A 660 34.83 28.57 27.22
CA GLY A 660 35.66 27.57 26.56
C GLY A 660 36.56 26.79 27.51
N THR A 661 37.40 25.94 26.93
CA THR A 661 38.47 25.20 27.61
C THR A 661 39.87 25.60 27.14
N VAL A 662 39.95 26.46 26.12
CA VAL A 662 41.18 27.05 25.57
C VAL A 662 41.09 28.57 25.73
N LEU A 663 42.23 29.26 25.77
CA LEU A 663 42.26 30.73 25.89
C LEU A 663 41.33 31.37 24.86
N GLN A 664 40.43 32.24 25.32
CA GLN A 664 39.48 32.92 24.44
C GLN A 664 39.82 34.38 24.20
N THR A 665 39.66 34.84 22.97
CA THR A 665 39.78 36.25 22.61
C THR A 665 38.43 36.95 22.79
N ILE A 666 38.45 38.09 23.49
CA ILE A 666 37.29 38.96 23.63
C ILE A 666 37.42 40.06 22.59
N SER A 667 36.58 39.99 21.56
CA SER A 667 36.52 40.99 20.50
C SER A 667 35.85 42.26 21.03
N SER A 668 36.49 43.41 20.87
CA SER A 668 35.89 44.73 21.12
C SER A 668 35.50 45.46 19.84
N ALA A 669 35.84 44.88 18.67
CA ALA A 669 35.57 45.50 17.39
C ALA A 669 34.06 45.53 17.11
N ASN A 670 33.46 46.71 17.21
CA ASN A 670 32.02 46.94 17.00
C ASN A 670 31.12 46.10 17.91
N ILE A 671 31.58 45.81 19.13
CA ILE A 671 30.79 45.13 20.16
C ILE A 671 30.72 46.00 21.40
N ASN A 672 29.50 46.40 21.76
CA ASN A 672 29.21 46.98 23.06
C ASN A 672 28.72 45.86 23.96
N TYR A 673 29.47 45.49 24.99
CA TYR A 673 29.03 44.49 25.96
C TYR A 673 28.15 45.15 27.02
N ASN A 674 27.00 44.55 27.34
CA ASN A 674 26.17 44.99 28.47
C ASN A 674 26.71 44.42 29.80
N GLY A 675 26.68 43.09 29.94
CA GLY A 675 27.37 42.34 30.99
C GLY A 675 28.27 41.26 30.40
N LEU A 676 29.37 40.94 31.09
CA LEU A 676 30.39 40.00 30.60
C LEU A 676 30.78 39.02 31.72
N ILE A 677 30.86 37.74 31.39
CA ILE A 677 31.24 36.65 32.31
C ILE A 677 32.43 35.90 31.74
N ILE A 678 33.48 35.76 32.55
CA ILE A 678 34.62 34.88 32.28
C ILE A 678 34.43 33.60 33.09
N ASN A 679 34.22 32.49 32.39
CA ASN A 679 33.98 31.17 32.96
C ASN A 679 34.76 30.10 32.18
N ASN A 680 36.01 30.40 31.89
CA ASN A 680 36.91 29.58 31.10
C ASN A 680 38.21 29.36 31.87
N PRO A 681 38.53 28.14 32.33
CA PRO A 681 39.74 27.86 33.10
C PRO A 681 41.05 28.28 32.43
N ALA A 682 41.11 28.37 31.10
CA ALA A 682 42.28 28.85 30.36
C ALA A 682 42.37 30.39 30.27
N GLY A 683 41.38 31.09 30.81
CA GLY A 683 41.26 32.54 30.83
C GLY A 683 40.77 33.14 29.50
N ALA A 684 40.79 34.47 29.46
CA ALA A 684 40.46 35.26 28.29
C ALA A 684 41.44 36.43 28.09
N ILE A 685 41.51 36.96 26.87
CA ILE A 685 42.38 38.07 26.49
C ILE A 685 41.63 39.12 25.69
N LEU A 686 41.82 40.39 26.03
CA LEU A 686 41.23 41.51 25.28
C LEU A 686 41.98 41.82 23.99
N THR A 687 41.24 42.19 22.95
CA THR A 687 41.81 42.70 21.69
C THR A 687 41.64 44.20 21.50
N GLY A 688 40.87 44.86 22.37
CA GLY A 688 40.69 46.31 22.36
C GLY A 688 39.91 46.78 23.58
N SER A 689 39.84 48.10 23.78
CA SER A 689 39.15 48.72 24.91
C SER A 689 37.64 48.76 24.67
N PHE A 690 36.84 48.63 25.74
CA PHE A 690 35.38 48.76 25.66
C PHE A 690 34.78 49.33 26.96
N THR A 691 33.50 49.69 26.89
CA THR A 691 32.71 50.16 28.03
C THR A 691 31.73 49.09 28.46
N ILE A 692 31.56 48.90 29.77
CA ILE A 692 30.61 47.96 30.35
C ILE A 692 29.57 48.70 31.23
N PRO A 693 28.27 48.61 30.89
CA PRO A 693 27.16 49.14 31.68
C PRO A 693 26.82 48.37 32.96
N ASP A 694 26.96 47.04 32.94
CA ASP A 694 26.57 46.14 34.02
C ASP A 694 27.82 45.40 34.57
N THR A 695 27.66 44.17 35.06
CA THR A 695 28.67 43.44 35.81
C THR A 695 29.69 42.76 34.88
N LEU A 696 30.98 42.91 35.23
CA LEU A 696 32.07 42.05 34.75
C LEU A 696 32.35 40.99 35.82
N SER A 697 32.05 39.73 35.54
CA SER A 697 32.13 38.64 36.52
C SER A 697 33.15 37.56 36.13
N PHE A 698 33.85 37.05 37.12
CA PHE A 698 34.85 35.97 37.00
C PHE A 698 34.40 34.76 37.79
N ILE A 699 34.06 33.68 37.10
CA ILE A 699 33.69 32.39 37.71
C ILE A 699 34.87 31.42 37.65
N SER A 700 35.54 31.36 36.50
CA SER A 700 36.72 30.52 36.28
C SER A 700 37.61 31.16 35.21
N GLY A 701 38.91 31.26 35.51
CA GLY A 701 39.94 31.85 34.68
C GLY A 701 40.11 33.36 34.81
N ASP A 702 41.29 33.81 34.41
CA ASP A 702 41.72 35.21 34.46
C ASP A 702 41.37 35.98 33.18
N LEU A 703 41.31 37.31 33.25
CA LEU A 703 41.24 38.20 32.08
C LEU A 703 42.54 39.00 31.94
N ASN A 704 43.26 38.77 30.85
CA ASN A 704 44.39 39.60 30.45
C ASN A 704 43.90 40.84 29.67
N LEU A 705 44.14 42.03 30.23
CA LEU A 705 43.82 43.31 29.60
C LEU A 705 44.60 43.56 28.31
N ASN A 706 45.79 42.97 28.16
CA ASN A 706 46.59 43.05 26.95
C ASN A 706 46.79 44.49 26.43
N GLY A 707 47.05 45.44 27.35
CA GLY A 707 47.22 46.86 27.01
C GLY A 707 45.94 47.67 26.86
N ASN A 708 44.77 47.05 27.03
CA ASN A 708 43.47 47.69 26.81
C ASN A 708 42.79 48.10 28.12
N ASN A 709 41.86 49.05 28.00
CA ASN A 709 41.11 49.58 29.12
C ASN A 709 39.66 49.08 29.12
N ILE A 710 39.11 48.85 30.32
CA ILE A 710 37.68 48.60 30.51
C ILE A 710 37.10 49.78 31.28
N THR A 711 36.14 50.48 30.67
CA THR A 711 35.43 51.60 31.31
C THR A 711 34.12 51.11 31.92
N PHE A 712 33.98 51.25 33.24
CA PHE A 712 32.79 50.86 34.00
C PHE A 712 31.84 52.06 34.12
N MET A 713 30.65 51.96 33.53
CA MET A 713 29.57 52.95 33.65
C MET A 713 29.00 53.00 35.08
N PRO A 714 28.23 54.04 35.46
CA PRO A 714 27.65 54.26 36.81
C PRO A 714 27.12 53.05 37.58
N ASP A 715 26.53 52.07 36.90
CA ASP A 715 25.91 50.89 37.54
C ASP A 715 26.76 49.63 37.43
N ALA A 716 27.86 49.68 36.68
CA ALA A 716 28.74 48.54 36.46
C ALA A 716 29.50 48.12 37.73
N TYR A 717 29.79 46.82 37.84
CA TYR A 717 30.47 46.25 39.01
C TYR A 717 31.46 45.15 38.61
N LEU A 718 32.63 45.13 39.24
CA LEU A 718 33.63 44.08 39.08
C LEU A 718 33.42 43.00 40.15
N ASN A 719 33.20 41.76 39.72
CA ASN A 719 33.03 40.61 40.60
C ASN A 719 34.11 39.55 40.34
N GLU A 720 35.22 39.62 41.08
CA GLU A 720 36.32 38.64 41.06
C GLU A 720 36.05 37.52 42.08
N THR A 721 36.25 36.25 41.70
CA THR A 721 36.26 35.11 42.65
C THR A 721 37.69 34.75 43.05
N PRO A 722 37.92 34.11 44.22
CA PRO A 722 39.27 33.75 44.65
C PRO A 722 40.03 32.95 43.59
N GLY A 723 41.18 33.47 43.16
CA GLY A 723 42.02 32.84 42.13
C GLY A 723 41.64 33.14 40.68
N ASN A 724 40.65 34.00 40.41
CA ASN A 724 40.26 34.43 39.06
C ASN A 724 40.27 35.97 38.99
N LEU A 725 41.26 36.52 38.30
CA LEU A 725 41.66 37.93 38.38
C LEU A 725 41.67 38.63 37.02
N VAL A 726 41.46 39.94 37.06
CA VAL A 726 41.92 40.84 35.98
C VAL A 726 43.41 41.14 36.16
N PHE A 727 44.19 41.07 35.08
CA PHE A 727 45.61 41.41 35.09
C PHE A 727 46.10 42.02 33.76
N GLY A 728 47.33 42.52 33.74
CA GLY A 728 48.00 43.00 32.53
C GLY A 728 49.16 43.94 32.86
N ASN A 729 50.28 43.84 32.13
CA ASN A 729 51.42 44.75 32.31
C ASN A 729 51.15 46.18 31.78
N THR A 730 50.09 46.35 31.00
CA THR A 730 49.60 47.63 30.47
C THR A 730 48.08 47.53 30.35
N GLY A 731 47.38 48.69 30.31
CA GLY A 731 45.93 48.76 30.39
C GLY A 731 45.40 48.84 31.83
N PHE A 732 44.20 49.39 32.01
CA PHE A 732 43.60 49.61 33.33
C PHE A 732 42.06 49.51 33.31
N LEU A 733 41.50 49.23 34.49
CA LEU A 733 40.07 49.41 34.74
C LEU A 733 39.82 50.86 35.14
N VAL A 734 38.76 51.49 34.63
CA VAL A 734 38.43 52.88 34.98
C VAL A 734 36.95 53.05 35.22
N THR A 735 36.60 53.89 36.19
CA THR A 735 35.22 54.34 36.38
C THR A 735 35.19 55.80 36.82
N THR A 736 34.13 56.52 36.47
CA THR A 736 33.83 57.84 37.05
C THR A 736 32.51 57.75 37.80
N ARG A 737 32.51 58.22 39.06
CA ARG A 737 31.36 58.13 39.97
C ARG A 737 31.19 59.46 40.69
N THR A 738 29.95 59.87 40.93
CA THR A 738 29.70 60.99 41.86
C THR A 738 29.73 60.44 43.28
N LEU A 739 30.74 60.83 44.05
CA LEU A 739 30.98 60.35 45.41
C LEU A 739 30.73 61.46 46.43
N GLY A 740 29.88 61.16 47.42
CA GLY A 740 29.66 62.01 48.59
C GLY A 740 30.86 61.94 49.54
N ALA A 741 30.60 61.84 50.84
CA ALA A 741 31.61 61.51 51.86
C ALA A 741 31.62 59.98 52.07
N PRO A 742 32.41 59.21 51.29
CA PRO A 742 32.38 57.75 51.36
C PRO A 742 32.86 57.24 52.72
N SER A 743 32.34 56.09 53.15
CA SER A 743 32.79 55.34 54.34
C SER A 743 33.00 53.89 53.96
N ALA A 744 34.26 53.44 53.94
CA ALA A 744 34.69 52.11 53.49
C ALA A 744 34.04 51.68 52.15
N LEU A 745 33.89 52.60 51.20
CA LEU A 745 33.20 52.33 49.94
C LEU A 745 34.15 51.67 48.92
N ASN A 746 33.84 50.45 48.49
CA ASN A 746 34.52 49.81 47.35
C ASN A 746 33.89 50.25 46.03
N VAL A 747 34.49 51.25 45.37
CA VAL A 747 33.92 51.81 44.16
C VAL A 747 34.02 50.82 42.99
N ALA A 748 32.88 50.48 42.39
CA ALA A 748 32.73 49.52 41.28
C ALA A 748 33.34 48.13 41.54
N GLY A 749 33.58 47.76 42.80
CA GLY A 749 34.22 46.48 43.14
C GLY A 749 35.73 46.44 42.86
N PHE A 750 36.39 47.57 42.60
CA PHE A 750 37.80 47.60 42.20
C PHE A 750 38.76 47.11 43.29
N GLY A 751 38.34 47.13 44.56
CA GLY A 751 39.08 46.56 45.70
C GLY A 751 39.84 47.57 46.56
N ALA A 752 39.60 48.88 46.37
CA ALA A 752 40.06 49.94 47.26
C ALA A 752 38.88 50.48 48.08
N LEU A 753 39.02 50.56 49.40
CA LEU A 753 37.96 51.03 50.30
C LEU A 753 38.17 52.51 50.61
N LEU A 754 37.36 53.38 50.00
CA LEU A 754 37.51 54.82 50.18
C LEU A 754 36.76 55.30 51.42
N THR A 755 37.45 56.05 52.29
CA THR A 755 36.83 56.80 53.39
C THR A 755 37.26 58.26 53.33
N SER A 756 36.31 59.18 53.38
CA SER A 756 36.57 60.63 53.49
C SER A 756 35.43 61.30 54.25
N SER A 757 35.78 62.25 55.11
CA SER A 757 34.81 63.10 55.82
C SER A 757 34.19 64.20 54.94
N SER A 758 34.72 64.39 53.72
CA SER A 758 34.36 65.46 52.79
C SER A 758 33.80 64.88 51.50
N SER A 759 32.91 65.60 50.80
CA SER A 759 32.39 65.13 49.53
C SER A 759 33.47 65.14 48.44
N LEU A 760 33.72 64.00 47.79
CA LEU A 760 34.73 63.88 46.72
C LEU A 760 34.25 64.42 45.36
N GLY A 761 32.93 64.52 45.15
CA GLY A 761 32.32 64.96 43.89
C GLY A 761 32.48 63.91 42.78
N SER A 762 32.46 64.35 41.51
CA SER A 762 32.78 63.47 40.38
C SER A 762 34.22 62.99 40.49
N THR A 763 34.40 61.71 40.76
CA THR A 763 35.71 61.09 41.05
C THR A 763 36.00 60.05 39.99
N GLU A 764 37.15 60.18 39.31
CA GLU A 764 37.70 59.13 38.46
C GLU A 764 38.53 58.18 39.32
N ILE A 765 38.30 56.87 39.19
CA ILE A 765 39.08 55.82 39.83
C ILE A 765 39.63 54.91 38.73
N LYS A 766 40.95 54.74 38.70
CA LYS A 766 41.64 53.77 37.85
C LYS A 766 42.26 52.67 38.71
N ARG A 767 42.10 51.41 38.30
CA ARG A 767 42.85 50.27 38.83
C ARG A 767 43.73 49.71 37.72
N GLY A 768 45.05 49.80 37.87
CA GLY A 768 46.01 49.15 36.98
C GLY A 768 46.77 48.02 37.68
N HIS A 769 47.56 47.27 36.91
CA HIS A 769 48.17 46.00 37.37
C HIS A 769 49.70 45.96 37.18
N THR A 770 50.33 47.12 37.03
CA THR A 770 51.79 47.25 37.05
C THR A 770 52.32 47.41 38.47
N VAL A 771 53.57 46.99 38.68
CA VAL A 771 54.30 47.28 39.91
C VAL A 771 54.62 48.78 39.94
N GLN A 772 54.33 49.43 41.06
CA GLN A 772 54.71 50.82 41.34
C GLN A 772 55.88 50.84 42.31
N ASN A 773 56.78 51.81 42.11
CA ASN A 773 57.90 52.06 43.03
C ASN A 773 57.46 53.15 44.02
N GLY A 774 57.40 52.81 45.30
CA GLY A 774 57.10 53.76 46.36
C GLY A 774 58.25 54.73 46.60
N LEU A 775 57.94 55.90 47.17
CA LEU A 775 58.92 56.93 47.53
C LEU A 775 60.00 56.45 48.52
N ASN A 776 59.74 55.34 49.23
CA ASN A 776 60.65 54.70 50.18
C ASN A 776 61.50 53.57 49.55
N GLY A 777 61.49 53.40 48.22
CA GLY A 777 62.25 52.36 47.51
C GLY A 777 61.63 50.96 47.51
N GLY A 778 60.47 50.77 48.13
CA GLY A 778 59.71 49.50 48.09
C GLY A 778 58.88 49.35 46.82
N THR A 779 58.63 48.11 46.39
CA THR A 779 57.78 47.77 45.24
C THR A 779 56.37 47.35 45.69
N SER A 780 55.34 47.81 44.99
CA SER A 780 53.96 47.38 45.24
C SER A 780 53.70 45.95 44.74
N ILE A 781 52.58 45.35 45.16
CA ILE A 781 51.99 44.23 44.41
C ILE A 781 51.57 44.71 43.01
N LYS A 782 51.23 43.79 42.09
CA LYS A 782 50.71 44.09 40.73
C LYS A 782 49.28 44.67 40.75
N ARG A 783 49.10 45.75 41.51
CA ARG A 783 47.86 46.51 41.65
C ARG A 783 48.20 47.92 42.13
N TYR A 784 47.71 48.93 41.43
CA TYR A 784 47.77 50.33 41.85
C TYR A 784 46.45 51.02 41.58
N TYR A 785 46.23 52.14 42.26
CA TYR A 785 45.04 52.97 42.11
C TYR A 785 45.41 54.43 41.87
N ASP A 786 44.82 55.03 40.82
CA ASP A 786 44.80 56.49 40.67
C ASP A 786 43.39 56.97 40.96
N ILE A 787 43.23 57.86 41.95
CA ILE A 787 41.94 58.38 42.38
C ILE A 787 41.99 59.90 42.25
N THR A 788 41.15 60.44 41.37
CA THR A 788 41.12 61.88 41.04
C THR A 788 39.73 62.43 41.34
N PRO A 789 39.51 62.98 42.55
CA PRO A 789 38.24 63.61 42.92
C PRO A 789 38.14 65.03 42.33
N ALA A 790 36.92 65.47 42.01
CA ALA A 790 36.66 66.86 41.62
C ALA A 790 36.91 67.83 42.78
N ASN A 791 36.61 67.42 44.01
CA ASN A 791 36.90 68.19 45.21
C ASN A 791 38.19 67.63 45.84
N ASN A 792 39.28 68.40 45.84
CA ASN A 792 40.61 67.93 46.31
C ASN A 792 41.22 68.79 47.44
N THR A 793 40.39 69.41 48.28
CA THR A 793 40.82 70.27 49.39
C THR A 793 40.18 69.80 50.70
N GLY A 794 40.97 69.63 51.77
CA GLY A 794 40.44 69.26 53.10
C GLY A 794 39.80 67.86 53.14
N LEU A 795 40.33 66.91 52.36
CA LEU A 795 39.70 65.60 52.17
C LEU A 795 39.86 64.65 53.36
N ASN A 796 41.00 64.69 54.07
CA ASN A 796 41.40 63.69 55.07
C ASN A 796 41.07 62.24 54.64
N ALA A 797 41.28 61.92 53.36
CA ALA A 797 40.89 60.63 52.81
C ALA A 797 41.86 59.53 53.24
N SER A 798 41.34 58.34 53.53
CA SER A 798 42.12 57.13 53.78
C SER A 798 41.75 56.02 52.79
N LEU A 799 42.74 55.18 52.45
CA LEU A 799 42.63 54.01 51.57
C LEU A 799 42.63 52.71 52.39
#